data_AF-A0A0Q8P1S8-F1
#
_entry.id   AF-A0A0Q8P1S8-F1
#
_cell.length_a   1.000
_cell.length_b   1.000
_cell.length_c   1.000
_cell.angle_alpha   90.00
_cell.angle_beta   90.00
_cell.angle_gamma   90.00
#
_symmetry.space_group_name_H-M   'P 1'
#
loop_
_entity.id
_entity.type
_entity.pdbx_description
1 polymer ?
#
loop_
_entity_poly.entity_id
_entity_poly.type
_entity_poly.pdbx_seq_one_letter_code
_entity_poly.pdbx_strand_id
1 'polypeptide(L)'
;MFKHAQSNPLGRRVIAAILICSTCLAILATGAQLVFDYYQGVSGIDARLDEIEHAYAESIATSLWTMDEQQTRKQIEGIARLPDVMTAELRDPADKFLMRAGVPLSSVAAANTIRRHIPIKFTERGTTDNKFQVATLEITASIDGVYAELRNKVLLILVTQTTKTAIVVLFTLFIFRRLVSRHLSSIATYAQRLDLNRLGETLTLNRQSTPHPDELDIVVTAFNDMTASIRRDVDELALYRQGLERLVEARTVELAQQVTEREDAIRRLNLEITDRLHAEQTARENEDRYRQVVEMSPDAITIERDGRIIFVNRGTLNLLGARNEEQVKAVTLFDMAPPEEQAVMRQQLDAILPSDGEPHSFEVKMRRFDGTLIDVEIRRAIFQYDGASAIQTVIHDITHRKSYEEQLRRQALHDALTGLPNRLLLLDRMEQAIAAAQRDGSTVHVMFFDLDRFKYVNDTLGHDAGDELLKTITRRMSLCARKSDTLARLGGDEFVLMLEGVDCEDTIYRLVQRLMATICEPVVLGGQDVAVTCSIGISVYPHDADEAGTLLKYADAAMYHAKEKGRNGVERYTAEMDKRANEHLVMEAHLRRALERNEFRLVYQPLLDLRSGRIAGAEALIRWQHPQLGMLAPVRFISLAEETGLINGIGEWVIRTACLQAKAWMDAGVSHLPVSVNLSTQQLIRPHFDAEVASALKNSGLPAHSLELEITESASMRDPERTVQLLHTLTAMGVGIAIDDFGTGYSNLSYLKRFPVRRLKLDRSFISDISTSATDAALTQSIIGMAHSLGLAVVAEGVENVNQLRQLVAYGCDYLQGYYFSPPVAPESLLAMVRAGRAIDMRSLAVTEASVSV
;
A
#
# COMPACT_ATOMS: atom_id res chain seq x y z
N MET A 1 -1.88 0.79 -49.78
CA MET A 1 -0.66 1.10 -49.00
C MET A 1 0.29 -0.10 -48.88
N PHE A 2 0.48 -0.91 -49.94
CA PHE A 2 1.31 -2.13 -49.92
C PHE A 2 1.88 -2.51 -51.32
N LYS A 3 2.29 -1.55 -52.16
CA LYS A 3 2.77 -1.88 -53.52
C LYS A 3 4.14 -1.35 -53.96
N HIS A 4 4.92 -0.70 -53.10
CA HIS A 4 6.31 -0.26 -53.45
C HIS A 4 7.40 -0.73 -52.48
N ALA A 5 7.17 -1.84 -51.77
CA ALA A 5 8.18 -2.44 -50.90
C ALA A 5 8.86 -3.68 -51.53
N GLN A 6 9.21 -3.59 -52.82
CA GLN A 6 10.13 -4.55 -53.46
C GLN A 6 11.47 -3.84 -53.73
N SER A 7 12.39 -3.93 -52.75
CA SER A 7 13.87 -3.89 -52.95
C SER A 7 14.66 -3.47 -51.69
N ASN A 8 14.31 -3.93 -50.48
CA ASN A 8 15.28 -3.84 -49.37
C ASN A 8 15.20 -5.05 -48.42
N PRO A 9 16.00 -6.10 -48.66
CA PRO A 9 15.96 -7.33 -47.86
C PRO A 9 16.39 -7.09 -46.41
N LEU A 10 17.25 -6.11 -46.16
CA LEU A 10 17.74 -5.80 -44.80
C LEU A 10 16.65 -5.14 -43.94
N GLY A 11 15.93 -4.16 -44.49
CA GLY A 11 14.83 -3.50 -43.79
C GLY A 11 13.70 -4.46 -43.41
N ARG A 12 13.37 -5.40 -44.30
CA ARG A 12 12.39 -6.47 -43.98
C ARG A 12 12.89 -7.40 -42.90
N ARG A 13 14.17 -7.79 -42.91
CA ARG A 13 14.77 -8.66 -41.89
C ARG A 13 14.83 -7.99 -40.52
N VAL A 14 15.19 -6.71 -40.45
CA VAL A 14 15.21 -5.95 -39.19
C VAL A 14 13.81 -5.76 -38.63
N ILE A 15 12.83 -5.40 -39.47
CA ILE A 15 11.43 -5.29 -39.05
C ILE A 15 10.90 -6.64 -38.57
N ALA A 16 11.20 -7.72 -39.29
CA ALA A 16 10.84 -9.07 -38.88
C ALA A 16 11.51 -9.44 -37.54
N ALA A 17 12.80 -9.13 -37.36
CA ALA A 17 13.52 -9.41 -36.12
C ALA A 17 12.94 -8.61 -34.94
N ILE A 18 12.59 -7.34 -35.13
CA ILE A 18 11.95 -6.52 -34.09
C ILE A 18 10.59 -7.09 -33.72
N LEU A 19 9.76 -7.43 -34.71
CA LEU A 19 8.45 -8.05 -34.48
C LEU A 19 8.56 -9.40 -33.77
N ILE A 20 9.50 -10.25 -34.20
CA ILE A 20 9.73 -11.56 -33.58
C ILE A 20 10.22 -11.37 -32.14
N CYS A 21 11.22 -10.52 -31.92
CA CYS A 21 11.78 -10.28 -30.59
C CYS A 21 10.74 -9.67 -29.63
N SER A 22 9.98 -8.65 -30.06
CA SER A 22 8.95 -8.04 -29.23
C SER A 22 7.82 -9.02 -28.90
N THR A 23 7.45 -9.87 -29.86
CA THR A 23 6.41 -10.90 -29.65
C THR A 23 6.91 -12.00 -28.72
N CYS A 24 8.15 -12.47 -28.89
CA CYS A 24 8.78 -13.46 -28.02
C CYS A 24 8.89 -12.94 -26.58
N LEU A 25 9.33 -11.70 -26.39
CA LEU A 25 9.44 -11.09 -25.06
C LEU A 25 8.06 -10.96 -24.39
N ALA A 26 7.04 -10.55 -25.14
CA ALA A 26 5.67 -10.45 -24.64
C ALA A 26 5.10 -11.82 -24.25
N ILE A 27 5.35 -12.87 -25.05
CA ILE A 27 4.94 -14.24 -24.74
C ILE A 27 5.65 -14.74 -23.48
N LEU A 28 6.97 -14.52 -23.35
CA LEU A 28 7.73 -14.92 -22.17
C LEU A 28 7.24 -14.21 -20.91
N ALA A 29 7.01 -12.89 -20.97
CA ALA A 29 6.50 -12.12 -19.85
C ALA A 29 5.08 -12.56 -19.45
N THR A 30 4.20 -12.82 -20.43
CA THR A 30 2.85 -13.33 -20.19
C THR A 30 2.89 -14.74 -19.58
N GLY A 31 3.77 -15.60 -20.09
CA GLY A 31 4.00 -16.94 -19.54
C GLY A 31 4.49 -16.89 -18.10
N ALA A 32 5.48 -16.03 -17.80
CA ALA A 32 5.99 -15.85 -16.44
C ALA A 32 4.91 -15.36 -15.47
N GLN A 33 4.07 -14.39 -15.90
CA GLN A 33 2.95 -13.92 -15.07
C GLN A 33 1.93 -15.03 -14.80
N LEU A 34 1.55 -15.81 -15.82
CA LEU A 34 0.60 -16.91 -15.64
C LEU A 34 1.15 -18.02 -14.73
N VAL A 35 2.45 -18.30 -14.84
CA VAL A 35 3.13 -19.27 -13.97
C VAL A 35 3.15 -18.76 -12.53
N PHE A 36 3.45 -17.48 -12.32
CA PHE A 36 3.44 -16.86 -11.00
C PHE A 36 2.04 -16.90 -10.37
N ASP A 37 1.01 -16.49 -11.11
CA ASP A 37 -0.39 -16.50 -10.66
C ASP A 37 -0.87 -17.94 -10.34
N TYR A 38 -0.42 -18.93 -11.12
CA TYR A 38 -0.69 -20.35 -10.86
C TYR A 38 -0.05 -20.83 -9.56
N TYR A 39 1.24 -20.57 -9.36
CA TYR A 39 1.93 -20.96 -8.14
C TYR A 39 1.33 -20.26 -6.91
N GLN A 40 0.97 -18.98 -7.02
CA GLN A 40 0.31 -18.27 -5.93
C GLN A 40 -1.05 -18.88 -5.57
N GLY A 41 -1.84 -19.28 -6.57
CA GLY A 41 -3.11 -19.97 -6.35
C GLY A 41 -2.95 -21.35 -5.70
N VAL A 42 -1.97 -22.14 -6.14
CA VAL A 42 -1.65 -23.46 -5.58
C VAL A 42 -1.12 -23.35 -4.15
N SER A 43 -0.17 -22.43 -3.89
CA SER A 43 0.36 -22.20 -2.54
C SER A 43 -0.72 -21.71 -1.57
N GLY A 44 -1.74 -21.01 -2.06
CA GLY A 44 -2.90 -20.65 -1.25
C GLY A 44 -3.74 -21.86 -0.81
N ILE A 45 -3.82 -22.91 -1.63
CA ILE A 45 -4.47 -24.18 -1.26
C ILE A 45 -3.60 -24.96 -0.27
N ASP A 46 -2.28 -25.02 -0.50
CA ASP A 46 -1.35 -25.70 0.42
C ASP A 46 -1.35 -25.05 1.81
N ALA A 47 -1.33 -23.72 1.90
CA ALA A 47 -1.39 -23.00 3.18
C ALA A 47 -2.68 -23.31 3.96
N ARG A 48 -3.83 -23.42 3.28
CA ARG A 48 -5.10 -23.84 3.91
C ARG A 48 -5.06 -25.29 4.37
N LEU A 49 -4.39 -26.19 3.64
CA LEU A 49 -4.22 -27.58 4.06
C LEU A 49 -3.33 -27.70 5.31
N ASP A 50 -2.27 -26.89 5.39
CA ASP A 50 -1.42 -26.80 6.58
C ASP A 50 -2.19 -26.22 7.78
N GLU A 51 -3.06 -25.24 7.56
CA GLU A 51 -3.94 -24.71 8.60
C GLU A 51 -4.90 -25.78 9.14
N ILE A 52 -5.48 -26.63 8.27
CA ILE A 52 -6.33 -27.74 8.70
C ILE A 52 -5.53 -28.75 9.55
N GLU A 53 -4.28 -29.04 9.16
CA GLU A 53 -3.38 -29.90 9.92
C GLU A 53 -3.15 -29.39 11.34
N HIS A 54 -2.93 -28.08 11.51
CA HIS A 54 -2.65 -27.52 12.84
C HIS A 54 -3.92 -27.28 13.68
N ALA A 55 -5.02 -26.85 13.05
CA ALA A 55 -6.24 -26.48 13.76
C ALA A 55 -7.10 -27.69 14.16
N TYR A 56 -7.16 -28.73 13.32
CA TYR A 56 -8.09 -29.85 13.54
C TYR A 56 -7.43 -31.12 14.07
N ALA A 57 -6.12 -31.31 13.93
CA ALA A 57 -5.49 -32.58 14.28
C ALA A 57 -5.61 -32.93 15.77
N GLU A 58 -5.41 -31.98 16.68
CA GLU A 58 -5.50 -32.24 18.12
C GLU A 58 -6.95 -32.48 18.58
N SER A 59 -7.89 -31.76 17.96
CA SER A 59 -9.32 -31.94 18.24
C SER A 59 -9.83 -33.30 17.77
N ILE A 60 -9.43 -33.74 16.57
CA ILE A 60 -9.74 -35.06 16.02
C ILE A 60 -9.04 -36.16 16.82
N ALA A 61 -7.78 -35.95 17.23
CA ALA A 61 -7.05 -36.89 18.09
C ALA A 61 -7.79 -37.11 19.41
N THR A 62 -8.29 -36.04 20.02
CA THR A 62 -9.03 -36.09 21.28
C THR A 62 -10.38 -36.78 21.11
N SER A 63 -11.15 -36.43 20.08
CA SER A 63 -12.48 -37.02 19.84
C SER A 63 -12.40 -38.51 19.49
N LEU A 64 -11.36 -38.93 18.75
CA LEU A 64 -11.07 -40.33 18.48
C LEU A 64 -10.68 -41.08 19.76
N TRP A 65 -9.86 -40.47 20.61
CA TRP A 65 -9.42 -41.09 21.87
C TRP A 65 -10.59 -41.26 22.85
N THR A 66 -11.51 -40.31 22.90
CA THR A 66 -12.73 -40.40 23.72
C THR A 66 -13.84 -41.22 23.08
N MET A 67 -13.62 -41.81 21.90
CA MET A 67 -14.60 -42.55 21.11
C MET A 67 -15.89 -41.78 20.83
N ASP A 68 -15.80 -40.46 20.64
CA ASP A 68 -16.96 -39.62 20.28
C ASP A 68 -17.14 -39.58 18.76
N GLU A 69 -17.88 -40.57 18.25
CA GLU A 69 -18.15 -40.69 16.81
C GLU A 69 -18.96 -39.51 16.26
N GLN A 70 -19.87 -38.93 17.05
CA GLN A 70 -20.69 -37.81 16.58
C GLN A 70 -19.87 -36.54 16.41
N GLN A 71 -18.99 -36.25 17.38
CA GLN A 71 -18.12 -35.08 17.31
C GLN A 71 -17.08 -35.22 16.19
N THR A 72 -16.46 -36.40 16.07
CA THR A 72 -15.48 -36.67 15.01
C THR A 72 -16.13 -36.53 13.62
N ARG A 73 -17.36 -37.06 13.44
CA ARG A 73 -18.09 -36.92 12.18
C ARG A 73 -18.38 -35.46 11.82
N LYS A 74 -18.81 -34.65 12.78
CA LYS A 74 -19.05 -33.21 12.55
C LYS A 74 -17.78 -32.46 12.15
N GLN A 75 -16.63 -32.83 12.70
CA GLN A 75 -15.34 -32.22 12.35
C GLN A 75 -14.92 -32.59 10.93
N ILE A 76 -15.02 -33.86 10.54
CA ILE A 76 -14.71 -34.31 9.18
C ILE A 76 -15.68 -33.68 8.15
N GLU A 77 -16.97 -33.56 8.48
CA GLU A 77 -17.95 -32.83 7.66
C GLU A 77 -17.65 -31.33 7.56
N GLY A 78 -17.13 -30.72 8.63
CA GLY A 78 -16.68 -29.33 8.64
C GLY A 78 -15.51 -29.11 7.70
N ILE A 79 -14.50 -29.98 7.76
CA ILE A 79 -13.33 -29.93 6.87
C ILE A 79 -13.74 -30.11 5.41
N ALA A 80 -14.65 -31.04 5.12
CA ALA A 80 -15.14 -31.28 3.76
C ALA A 80 -16.02 -30.14 3.19
N ARG A 81 -16.42 -29.15 4.00
CA ARG A 81 -17.15 -27.94 3.55
C ARG A 81 -16.22 -26.77 3.24
N LEU A 82 -14.93 -26.89 3.54
CA LEU A 82 -13.96 -25.84 3.25
C LEU A 82 -13.81 -25.63 1.74
N PRO A 83 -13.51 -24.39 1.29
CA PRO A 83 -13.27 -24.11 -0.11
C PRO A 83 -12.17 -25.01 -0.67
N ASP A 84 -12.33 -25.46 -1.91
CA ASP A 84 -11.40 -26.33 -2.64
C ASP A 84 -11.26 -27.77 -2.08
N VAL A 85 -11.66 -28.05 -0.83
CA VAL A 85 -11.65 -29.39 -0.25
C VAL A 85 -12.78 -30.24 -0.85
N MET A 86 -12.41 -31.29 -1.58
CA MET A 86 -13.36 -32.22 -2.17
C MET A 86 -13.74 -33.34 -1.22
N THR A 87 -12.76 -33.87 -0.49
CA THR A 87 -12.94 -34.99 0.44
C THR A 87 -12.03 -34.89 1.64
N ALA A 88 -12.55 -35.26 2.80
CA ALA A 88 -11.78 -35.55 4.01
C ALA A 88 -12.11 -36.97 4.45
N GLU A 89 -11.09 -37.82 4.57
CA GLU A 89 -11.21 -39.23 4.92
C GLU A 89 -10.29 -39.58 6.08
N LEU A 90 -10.86 -40.21 7.10
CA LEU A 90 -10.14 -40.64 8.28
C LEU A 90 -9.94 -42.15 8.24
N ARG A 91 -8.71 -42.58 8.47
CA ARG A 91 -8.27 -43.98 8.43
C ARG A 91 -7.52 -44.35 9.69
N ASP A 92 -7.59 -45.62 10.09
CA ASP A 92 -6.81 -46.12 11.22
C ASP A 92 -5.31 -46.29 10.83
N PRO A 93 -4.41 -46.58 11.79
CA PRO A 93 -2.99 -46.78 11.52
C PRO A 93 -2.68 -48.02 10.66
N ALA A 94 -3.65 -48.92 10.47
CA ALA A 94 -3.57 -50.08 9.58
C ALA A 94 -4.22 -49.82 8.20
N ASP A 95 -4.51 -48.54 7.90
CA ASP A 95 -5.12 -48.05 6.67
C ASP A 95 -6.58 -48.52 6.43
N LYS A 96 -7.29 -48.91 7.50
CA LYS A 96 -8.72 -49.21 7.42
C LYS A 96 -9.54 -47.93 7.46
N PHE A 97 -10.53 -47.87 6.57
CA PHE A 97 -11.52 -46.79 6.51
C PHE A 97 -12.29 -46.67 7.84
N LEU A 98 -12.32 -45.45 8.39
CA LEU A 98 -13.15 -45.12 9.55
C LEU A 98 -14.36 -44.28 9.12
N MET A 99 -14.12 -43.15 8.47
CA MET A 99 -15.18 -42.24 8.03
C MET A 99 -14.70 -41.31 6.91
N ARG A 100 -15.64 -40.79 6.11
CA ARG A 100 -15.38 -39.80 5.05
C ARG A 100 -16.52 -38.81 4.96
N ALA A 101 -16.18 -37.56 4.68
CA ALA A 101 -17.12 -36.55 4.21
C ALA A 101 -16.65 -35.93 2.89
N GLY A 102 -17.60 -35.44 2.09
CA GLY A 102 -17.33 -34.86 0.76
C GLY A 102 -17.74 -35.77 -0.40
N VAL A 103 -17.22 -35.46 -1.59
CA VAL A 103 -17.59 -36.10 -2.86
C VAL A 103 -17.00 -37.52 -2.96
N PRO A 104 -17.67 -38.53 -3.53
CA PRO A 104 -17.06 -39.86 -3.66
C PRO A 104 -15.73 -39.81 -4.44
N LEU A 105 -14.67 -40.48 -3.95
CA LEU A 105 -13.36 -40.51 -4.62
C LEU A 105 -13.43 -41.05 -6.07
N SER A 106 -14.45 -41.85 -6.41
CA SER A 106 -14.70 -42.34 -7.77
C SER A 106 -15.14 -41.25 -8.77
N SER A 107 -15.58 -40.10 -8.27
CA SER A 107 -15.96 -38.92 -9.05
C SER A 107 -14.89 -37.82 -9.08
N VAL A 108 -13.75 -38.03 -8.43
CA VAL A 108 -12.64 -37.07 -8.35
C VAL A 108 -11.65 -37.33 -9.48
N ALA A 109 -11.41 -36.34 -10.33
CA ALA A 109 -10.41 -36.43 -11.40
C ALA A 109 -8.99 -36.39 -10.81
N ALA A 110 -8.28 -37.52 -10.84
CA ALA A 110 -6.98 -37.68 -10.19
C ALA A 110 -5.87 -36.71 -10.67
N ALA A 111 -6.02 -36.09 -11.84
CA ALA A 111 -5.00 -35.22 -12.43
C ALA A 111 -4.97 -33.79 -11.85
N ASN A 112 -6.06 -33.31 -11.23
CA ASN A 112 -6.21 -31.93 -10.76
C ASN A 112 -6.51 -31.85 -9.25
N THR A 113 -5.81 -32.65 -8.47
CA THR A 113 -6.01 -32.67 -7.02
C THR A 113 -4.71 -32.68 -6.25
N ILE A 114 -4.69 -31.94 -5.15
CA ILE A 114 -3.64 -31.98 -4.13
C ILE A 114 -4.14 -32.89 -3.02
N ARG A 115 -3.33 -33.88 -2.63
CA ARG A 115 -3.64 -34.79 -1.53
C ARG A 115 -2.66 -34.60 -0.40
N ARG A 116 -3.18 -34.45 0.81
CA ARG A 116 -2.39 -34.34 2.04
C ARG A 116 -2.77 -35.48 2.98
N HIS A 117 -1.75 -36.16 3.50
CA HIS A 117 -1.91 -37.20 4.52
C HIS A 117 -1.40 -36.64 5.83
N ILE A 118 -2.31 -36.44 6.77
CA ILE A 118 -2.02 -35.81 8.05
C ILE A 118 -2.06 -36.90 9.13
N PRO A 119 -0.92 -37.25 9.75
CA PRO A 119 -0.90 -38.25 10.82
C PRO A 119 -1.47 -37.64 12.10
N ILE A 120 -2.62 -38.17 12.54
CA ILE A 120 -3.27 -37.74 13.77
C ILE A 120 -2.60 -38.48 14.94
N LYS A 121 -1.80 -37.74 15.73
CA LYS A 121 -1.04 -38.27 16.86
C LYS A 121 -1.63 -37.79 18.17
N PHE A 122 -1.83 -38.70 19.12
CA PHE A 122 -2.26 -38.40 20.47
C PHE A 122 -1.06 -38.53 21.43
N THR A 123 -0.97 -37.60 22.38
CA THR A 123 0.08 -37.60 23.42
C THR A 123 -0.59 -37.81 24.77
N GLU A 124 -0.21 -38.86 25.48
CA GLU A 124 -0.79 -39.18 26.79
C GLU A 124 -0.22 -38.23 27.86
N ARG A 125 -1.12 -37.58 28.62
CA ARG A 125 -0.74 -36.61 29.66
C ARG A 125 0.16 -37.25 30.71
N GLY A 126 1.41 -36.80 30.78
CA GLY A 126 2.40 -37.19 31.79
C GLY A 126 3.70 -37.77 31.22
N THR A 127 3.77 -38.05 29.91
CA THR A 127 5.03 -38.45 29.24
C THR A 127 5.20 -37.66 27.96
N THR A 128 6.18 -36.75 27.90
CA THR A 128 6.42 -35.89 26.74
C THR A 128 7.05 -36.62 25.55
N ASP A 129 7.48 -37.88 25.71
CA ASP A 129 8.26 -38.60 24.70
C ASP A 129 7.51 -39.66 23.87
N ASN A 130 6.27 -40.04 24.21
CA ASN A 130 5.53 -41.06 23.46
C ASN A 130 4.27 -40.50 22.77
N LYS A 131 4.39 -40.21 21.47
CA LYS A 131 3.26 -39.86 20.58
C LYS A 131 2.81 -41.09 19.80
N PHE A 132 1.57 -41.51 19.99
CA PHE A 132 0.98 -42.63 19.25
C PHE A 132 0.12 -42.11 18.11
N GLN A 133 0.31 -42.64 16.90
CA GLN A 133 -0.58 -42.33 15.78
C GLN A 133 -1.89 -43.08 15.96
N VAL A 134 -2.99 -42.35 16.07
CA VAL A 134 -4.34 -42.88 16.32
C VAL A 134 -5.11 -43.01 15.01
N ALA A 135 -4.85 -42.13 14.04
CA ALA A 135 -5.44 -42.16 12.71
C ALA A 135 -4.58 -41.42 11.69
N THR A 136 -4.95 -41.50 10.42
CA THR A 136 -4.45 -40.65 9.34
C THR A 136 -5.65 -39.97 8.69
N LEU A 137 -5.59 -38.64 8.58
CA LEU A 137 -6.57 -37.85 7.85
C LEU A 137 -6.04 -37.58 6.44
N GLU A 138 -6.69 -38.15 5.42
CA GLU A 138 -6.44 -37.87 4.01
C GLU A 138 -7.40 -36.77 3.54
N ILE A 139 -6.84 -35.62 3.15
CA ILE A 139 -7.59 -34.51 2.56
C ILE A 139 -7.25 -34.42 1.09
N THR A 140 -8.26 -34.36 0.23
CA THR A 140 -8.10 -34.11 -1.21
C THR A 140 -8.75 -32.79 -1.58
N ALA A 141 -7.95 -31.85 -2.10
CA ALA A 141 -8.40 -30.56 -2.58
C ALA A 141 -8.29 -30.45 -4.11
N SER A 142 -9.22 -29.76 -4.76
CA SER A 142 -9.20 -29.49 -6.20
C SER A 142 -8.46 -28.20 -6.53
N ILE A 143 -7.67 -28.24 -7.61
CA ILE A 143 -7.06 -27.03 -8.20
C ILE A 143 -7.89 -26.44 -9.35
N ASP A 144 -9.09 -26.97 -9.62
CA ASP A 144 -9.94 -26.52 -10.72
C ASP A 144 -10.39 -25.06 -10.54
N GLY A 145 -10.56 -24.60 -9.28
CA GLY A 145 -10.85 -23.21 -8.95
C GLY A 145 -9.75 -22.26 -9.42
N VAL A 146 -8.48 -22.64 -9.20
CA VAL A 146 -7.30 -21.89 -9.65
C VAL A 146 -7.26 -21.79 -11.17
N TYR A 147 -7.54 -22.89 -11.88
CA TYR A 147 -7.62 -22.87 -13.34
C TYR A 147 -8.77 -22.01 -13.88
N ALA A 148 -9.93 -22.00 -13.22
CA ALA A 148 -11.07 -21.19 -13.64
C ALA A 148 -10.77 -19.69 -13.50
N GLU A 149 -10.10 -19.30 -12.40
CA GLU A 149 -9.68 -17.92 -12.17
C GLU A 149 -8.59 -17.48 -13.15
N LEU A 150 -7.58 -18.34 -13.38
CA LEU A 150 -6.55 -18.10 -14.40
C LEU A 150 -7.17 -17.89 -15.77
N ARG A 151 -8.14 -18.71 -16.18
CA ARG A 151 -8.83 -18.57 -17.47
C ARG A 151 -9.52 -17.23 -17.63
N ASN A 152 -10.13 -16.70 -16.56
CA ASN A 152 -10.77 -15.39 -16.57
C ASN A 152 -9.75 -14.24 -16.64
N LYS A 153 -8.58 -14.40 -15.99
CA LYS A 153 -7.49 -13.41 -16.02
C LYS A 153 -6.72 -13.41 -17.36
N VAL A 154 -6.59 -14.56 -18.02
CA VAL A 154 -5.86 -14.71 -19.30
C VAL A 154 -6.35 -13.71 -20.35
N LEU A 155 -7.66 -13.52 -20.50
CA LEU A 155 -8.19 -12.59 -21.50
C LEU A 155 -7.75 -11.14 -21.22
N LEU A 156 -7.80 -10.72 -19.95
CA LEU A 156 -7.40 -9.37 -19.54
C LEU A 156 -5.88 -9.16 -19.73
N ILE A 157 -5.08 -10.15 -19.35
CA ILE A 157 -3.61 -10.12 -19.52
C ILE A 157 -3.28 -10.06 -21.02
N LEU A 158 -3.92 -10.89 -21.85
CA LEU A 158 -3.68 -10.93 -23.29
C LEU A 158 -4.02 -9.60 -23.96
N VAL A 159 -5.16 -9.00 -23.64
CA VAL A 159 -5.59 -7.70 -24.21
C VAL A 159 -4.61 -6.60 -23.83
N THR A 160 -4.28 -6.48 -22.54
CA THR A 160 -3.39 -5.42 -22.05
C THR A 160 -1.97 -5.55 -22.64
N GLN A 161 -1.44 -6.77 -22.72
CA GLN A 161 -0.11 -7.02 -23.31
C GLN A 161 -0.08 -6.81 -24.81
N THR A 162 -1.14 -7.20 -25.52
CA THR A 162 -1.24 -6.97 -26.98
C THR A 162 -1.25 -5.48 -27.28
N THR A 163 -1.98 -4.67 -26.50
CA THR A 163 -2.00 -3.22 -26.64
C THR A 163 -0.63 -2.60 -26.38
N LYS A 164 0.04 -2.98 -25.28
CA LYS A 164 1.39 -2.49 -24.95
C LYS A 164 2.40 -2.82 -26.05
N THR A 165 2.40 -4.07 -26.51
CA THR A 165 3.30 -4.54 -27.57
C THR A 165 3.04 -3.82 -28.89
N ALA A 166 1.77 -3.59 -29.26
CA ALA A 166 1.42 -2.85 -30.47
C ALA A 166 1.93 -1.40 -30.46
N ILE A 167 1.84 -0.72 -29.31
CA ILE A 167 2.37 0.65 -29.15
C ILE A 167 3.89 0.67 -29.33
N VAL A 168 4.60 -0.24 -28.67
CA VAL A 168 6.08 -0.32 -28.76
C VAL A 168 6.54 -0.65 -30.18
N VAL A 169 5.87 -1.56 -30.87
CA VAL A 169 6.18 -1.92 -32.26
C VAL A 169 5.94 -0.73 -33.20
N LEU A 170 4.80 -0.05 -33.09
CA LEU A 170 4.50 1.11 -33.92
C LEU A 170 5.50 2.26 -33.71
N PHE A 171 5.87 2.52 -32.45
CA PHE A 171 6.83 3.54 -32.09
C PHE A 171 8.23 3.23 -32.62
N THR A 172 8.70 1.98 -32.42
CA THR A 172 10.00 1.52 -32.93
C THR A 172 10.06 1.57 -34.46
N LEU A 173 8.99 1.15 -35.15
CA LEU A 173 8.89 1.24 -36.61
C LEU A 173 8.91 2.68 -37.12
N PHE A 174 8.24 3.61 -36.41
CA PHE A 174 8.25 5.03 -36.74
C PHE A 174 9.66 5.62 -36.63
N ILE A 175 10.36 5.33 -35.52
CA ILE A 175 11.74 5.77 -35.30
C ILE A 175 12.68 5.21 -36.37
N PHE A 176 12.65 3.89 -36.60
CA PHE A 176 13.53 3.24 -37.58
C PHE A 176 13.30 3.77 -39.00
N ARG A 177 12.04 4.00 -39.39
CA ARG A 177 11.71 4.58 -40.69
C ARG A 177 12.23 6.01 -40.83
N ARG A 178 12.09 6.83 -39.77
CA ARG A 178 12.47 8.25 -39.78
C ARG A 178 13.98 8.45 -39.73
N LEU A 179 14.69 7.72 -38.87
CA LEU A 179 16.11 7.93 -38.60
C LEU A 179 17.06 7.13 -39.51
N VAL A 180 16.64 5.96 -40.00
CA VAL A 180 17.56 5.03 -40.68
C VAL A 180 17.11 4.73 -42.11
N SER A 181 15.89 4.20 -42.27
CA SER A 181 15.45 3.66 -43.57
C SER A 181 15.41 4.70 -44.70
N ARG A 182 14.97 5.93 -44.39
CA ARG A 182 14.95 7.05 -45.35
C ARG A 182 16.35 7.39 -45.88
N HIS A 183 17.34 7.46 -44.99
CA HIS A 183 18.70 7.87 -45.35
C HIS A 183 19.45 6.75 -46.10
N LEU A 184 19.34 5.49 -45.65
CA LEU A 184 19.91 4.35 -46.39
C LEU A 184 19.37 4.25 -47.82
N SER A 185 18.09 4.56 -48.04
CA SER A 185 17.51 4.57 -49.39
C SER A 185 18.13 5.66 -50.28
N SER A 186 18.45 6.83 -49.72
CA SER A 186 19.16 7.88 -50.44
C SER A 186 20.58 7.46 -50.83
N ILE A 187 21.33 6.84 -49.90
CA ILE A 187 22.69 6.33 -50.17
C ILE A 187 22.66 5.24 -51.26
N ALA A 188 21.74 4.27 -51.16
CA ALA A 188 21.61 3.20 -52.13
C ALA A 188 21.25 3.71 -53.54
N THR A 189 20.37 4.71 -53.63
CA THR A 189 19.98 5.31 -54.91
C THR A 189 21.15 6.06 -55.54
N TYR A 190 21.99 6.72 -54.73
CA TYR A 190 23.20 7.37 -55.19
C TYR A 190 24.21 6.35 -55.74
N ALA A 191 24.51 5.30 -54.98
CA ALA A 191 25.44 4.24 -55.40
C ALA A 191 25.00 3.54 -56.70
N GLN A 192 23.70 3.28 -56.87
CA GLN A 192 23.15 2.69 -58.11
C GLN A 192 23.29 3.58 -59.35
N ARG A 193 23.47 4.89 -59.18
CA ARG A 193 23.60 5.86 -60.27
C ARG A 193 25.05 6.28 -60.54
N LEU A 194 26.01 5.69 -59.82
CA LEU A 194 27.43 5.99 -59.93
C LEU A 194 28.00 5.37 -61.22
N ASP A 195 28.64 6.19 -62.04
CA ASP A 195 29.34 5.81 -63.28
C ASP A 195 30.57 6.72 -63.44
N LEU A 196 31.53 6.35 -64.30
CA LEU A 196 32.77 7.09 -64.56
C LEU A 196 32.53 8.58 -64.86
N ASN A 197 31.43 8.90 -65.56
CA ASN A 197 31.05 10.27 -65.91
C ASN A 197 30.46 11.09 -64.74
N ARG A 198 30.12 10.44 -63.62
CA ARG A 198 29.44 11.05 -62.45
C ARG A 198 30.28 10.99 -61.17
N LEU A 199 31.55 10.58 -61.25
CA LEU A 199 32.49 10.55 -60.12
C LEU A 199 32.78 11.93 -59.48
N GLY A 200 32.21 13.03 -60.01
CA GLY A 200 32.36 14.39 -59.47
C GLY A 200 31.19 14.89 -58.62
N GLU A 201 30.08 14.17 -58.52
CA GLU A 201 28.97 14.52 -57.62
C GLU A 201 29.30 14.08 -56.18
N THR A 202 28.83 14.82 -55.16
CA THR A 202 29.03 14.47 -53.75
C THR A 202 27.74 13.99 -53.11
N LEU A 203 27.77 12.89 -52.37
CA LEU A 203 26.61 12.38 -51.64
C LEU A 203 26.36 13.24 -50.40
N THR A 204 25.16 13.82 -50.29
CA THR A 204 24.68 14.57 -49.11
C THR A 204 23.35 14.03 -48.61
N LEU A 205 23.19 13.88 -47.28
CA LEU A 205 21.93 13.49 -46.65
C LEU A 205 21.14 14.72 -46.20
N ASN A 206 19.83 14.72 -46.43
CA ASN A 206 18.94 15.79 -45.96
C ASN A 206 18.61 15.62 -44.45
N ARG A 207 19.56 16.01 -43.60
CA ARG A 207 19.46 16.01 -42.13
C ARG A 207 20.29 17.18 -41.55
N GLN A 208 19.96 17.64 -40.35
CA GLN A 208 20.75 18.68 -39.68
C GLN A 208 22.11 18.09 -39.26
N SER A 209 23.20 18.82 -39.53
CA SER A 209 24.54 18.43 -39.09
C SER A 209 24.58 18.39 -37.56
N THR A 210 24.84 17.21 -37.02
CA THR A 210 25.09 17.02 -35.59
C THR A 210 26.54 17.39 -35.28
N PRO A 211 26.83 17.93 -34.09
CA PRO A 211 28.21 18.29 -33.70
C PRO A 211 29.14 17.08 -33.56
N HIS A 212 28.58 15.87 -33.48
CA HIS A 212 29.33 14.61 -33.52
C HIS A 212 28.82 13.80 -34.73
N PRO A 213 29.72 13.38 -35.65
CA PRO A 213 29.34 12.56 -36.79
C PRO A 213 28.92 11.16 -36.31
N ASP A 214 27.77 10.69 -36.79
CA ASP A 214 27.26 9.35 -36.47
C ASP A 214 27.67 8.32 -37.54
N GLU A 215 27.22 7.07 -37.40
CA GLU A 215 27.55 5.99 -38.31
C GLU A 215 27.12 6.27 -39.76
N LEU A 216 26.05 7.04 -39.97
CA LEU A 216 25.62 7.43 -41.32
C LEU A 216 26.56 8.49 -41.92
N ASP A 217 27.06 9.44 -41.12
CA ASP A 217 28.06 10.40 -41.59
C ASP A 217 29.39 9.72 -41.91
N ILE A 218 29.81 8.73 -41.12
CA ILE A 218 30.99 7.91 -41.39
C ILE A 218 30.84 7.20 -42.74
N VAL A 219 29.69 6.57 -42.99
CA VAL A 219 29.43 5.88 -44.27
C VAL A 219 29.42 6.85 -45.45
N VAL A 220 28.79 8.02 -45.32
CA VAL A 220 28.77 9.05 -46.37
C VAL A 220 30.19 9.53 -46.69
N THR A 221 30.99 9.81 -45.64
CA THR A 221 32.38 10.25 -45.78
C THR A 221 33.20 9.18 -46.48
N ALA A 222 33.11 7.92 -46.03
CA ALA A 222 33.80 6.79 -46.65
C ALA A 222 33.40 6.59 -48.13
N PHE A 223 32.12 6.76 -48.48
CA PHE A 223 31.67 6.63 -49.87
C PHE A 223 32.22 7.76 -50.75
N ASN A 224 32.24 8.99 -50.24
CA ASN A 224 32.80 10.14 -50.95
C ASN A 224 34.33 9.99 -51.13
N ASP A 225 35.04 9.56 -50.09
CA ASP A 225 36.49 9.30 -50.13
C ASP A 225 36.84 8.17 -51.10
N MET A 226 36.07 7.08 -51.11
CA MET A 226 36.22 5.99 -52.08
C MET A 226 36.03 6.50 -53.51
N THR A 227 34.99 7.30 -53.76
CA THR A 227 34.73 7.87 -55.09
C THR A 227 35.89 8.76 -55.56
N ALA A 228 36.45 9.56 -54.64
CA ALA A 228 37.62 10.40 -54.90
C ALA A 228 38.91 9.58 -55.10
N SER A 229 39.07 8.45 -54.41
CA SER A 229 40.19 7.52 -54.62
C SER A 229 40.12 6.82 -55.97
N ILE A 230 38.95 6.25 -56.31
CA ILE A 230 38.74 5.56 -57.59
C ILE A 230 39.02 6.50 -58.76
N ARG A 231 38.61 7.77 -58.66
CA ARG A 231 38.93 8.78 -59.67
C ARG A 231 40.45 8.96 -59.85
N ARG A 232 41.19 9.08 -58.75
CA ARG A 232 42.66 9.19 -58.78
C ARG A 232 43.32 7.94 -59.38
N ASP A 233 42.87 6.75 -58.99
CA ASP A 233 43.42 5.49 -59.49
C ASP A 233 43.14 5.28 -60.98
N VAL A 234 41.95 5.69 -61.46
CA VAL A 234 41.61 5.65 -62.90
C VAL A 234 42.50 6.60 -63.71
N ASP A 235 42.75 7.81 -63.19
CA ASP A 235 43.63 8.78 -63.83
C ASP A 235 45.10 8.27 -63.85
N GLU A 236 45.55 7.59 -62.78
CA GLU A 236 46.90 7.03 -62.66
C GLU A 236 47.11 5.78 -63.54
N LEU A 237 46.13 4.88 -63.61
CA LEU A 237 46.18 3.69 -64.47
C LEU A 237 46.18 4.02 -65.97
N ALA A 238 45.52 5.10 -66.37
CA ALA A 238 45.59 5.60 -67.74
C ALA A 238 47.01 6.03 -68.13
N LEU A 239 47.77 6.61 -67.18
CA LEU A 239 49.16 7.02 -67.36
C LEU A 239 50.14 5.83 -67.33
N TYR A 240 49.91 4.82 -66.47
CA TYR A 240 50.76 3.62 -66.36
C TYR A 240 50.64 2.67 -67.55
N ARG A 241 49.42 2.48 -68.10
CA ARG A 241 49.20 1.59 -69.25
C ARG A 241 49.99 2.04 -70.48
N GLN A 242 50.14 3.35 -70.67
CA GLN A 242 50.89 3.92 -71.80
C GLN A 242 52.42 3.72 -71.67
N GLY A 243 52.93 3.45 -70.46
CA GLY A 243 54.36 3.19 -70.18
C GLY A 243 54.74 1.70 -70.18
N LEU A 244 53.83 0.81 -69.78
CA LEU A 244 54.13 -0.63 -69.67
C LEU A 244 54.20 -1.35 -71.02
N GLU A 245 53.40 -0.92 -72.00
CA GLU A 245 53.40 -1.49 -73.36
C GLU A 245 54.75 -1.29 -74.08
N ARG A 246 55.57 -0.31 -73.65
CA ARG A 246 56.89 -0.03 -74.24
C ARG A 246 58.06 -0.79 -73.60
N LEU A 247 57.87 -1.39 -72.42
CA LEU A 247 58.96 -2.01 -71.63
C LEU A 247 58.93 -3.54 -71.64
N VAL A 248 57.76 -4.15 -71.92
CA VAL A 248 57.58 -5.61 -71.96
C VAL A 248 58.14 -6.26 -73.24
N GLU A 249 58.28 -5.50 -74.32
CA GLU A 249 58.81 -6.01 -75.60
C GLU A 249 60.34 -6.22 -75.58
N ALA A 250 61.06 -5.59 -74.65
CA ALA A 250 62.53 -5.58 -74.62
C ALA A 250 63.19 -6.56 -73.61
N ARG A 251 62.45 -7.10 -72.63
CA ARG A 251 63.03 -7.85 -71.48
C ARG A 251 62.74 -9.36 -71.47
N THR A 252 61.89 -9.86 -72.36
CA THR A 252 61.44 -11.27 -72.39
C THR A 252 62.43 -12.26 -73.00
N VAL A 253 63.55 -11.82 -73.59
CA VAL A 253 64.52 -12.70 -74.25
C VAL A 253 65.73 -13.06 -73.36
N GLU A 254 65.98 -12.35 -72.25
CA GLU A 254 67.28 -12.42 -71.54
C GLU A 254 67.27 -13.18 -70.19
N LEU A 255 66.15 -13.32 -69.49
CA LEU A 255 66.14 -13.81 -68.09
C LEU A 255 65.86 -15.32 -67.89
N ALA A 256 65.77 -16.11 -68.97
CA ALA A 256 65.35 -17.50 -68.88
C ALA A 256 66.43 -18.51 -68.40
N GLN A 257 67.64 -18.08 -67.99
CA GLN A 257 68.76 -19.02 -67.84
C GLN A 257 69.60 -18.94 -66.54
N GLN A 258 69.18 -18.26 -65.46
CA GLN A 258 70.07 -18.05 -64.27
C GLN A 258 69.55 -18.45 -62.87
N VAL A 259 68.38 -19.08 -62.70
CA VAL A 259 67.79 -19.26 -61.34
C VAL A 259 67.98 -20.65 -60.71
N THR A 260 68.46 -21.66 -61.43
CA THR A 260 68.25 -23.06 -61.01
C THR A 260 69.24 -23.68 -59.99
N GLU A 261 70.17 -22.94 -59.36
CA GLU A 261 71.25 -23.57 -58.55
C GLU A 261 71.39 -23.13 -57.07
N ARG A 262 70.49 -22.32 -56.48
CA ARG A 262 70.76 -21.69 -55.15
C ARG A 262 69.86 -22.06 -53.96
N GLU A 263 68.90 -22.99 -54.09
CA GLU A 263 67.83 -23.14 -53.07
C GLU A 263 67.97 -24.27 -52.03
N ASP A 264 68.81 -25.30 -52.22
CA ASP A 264 68.70 -26.52 -51.38
C ASP A 264 69.54 -26.56 -50.08
N ALA A 265 70.42 -25.58 -49.82
CA ALA A 265 71.28 -25.57 -48.64
C ALA A 265 70.68 -24.83 -47.41
N ILE A 266 69.76 -23.89 -47.61
CA ILE A 266 69.22 -23.02 -46.54
C ILE A 266 68.11 -23.71 -45.73
N ARG A 267 67.43 -24.72 -46.31
CA ARG A 267 66.20 -25.30 -45.74
C ARG A 267 66.42 -26.21 -44.52
N ARG A 268 67.60 -26.80 -44.35
CA ARG A 268 67.84 -27.81 -43.31
C ARG A 268 68.28 -27.25 -41.95
N LEU A 269 68.82 -26.04 -41.90
CA LEU A 269 69.36 -25.46 -40.65
C LEU A 269 68.31 -24.70 -39.81
N ASN A 270 67.22 -24.23 -40.44
CA ASN A 270 66.22 -23.37 -39.78
C ASN A 270 65.16 -24.12 -38.95
N LEU A 271 65.03 -25.44 -39.11
CA LEU A 271 64.02 -26.24 -38.40
C LEU A 271 64.47 -26.67 -36.99
N GLU A 272 65.76 -26.80 -36.72
CA GLU A 272 66.25 -27.36 -35.45
C GLU A 272 66.40 -26.31 -34.32
N ILE A 273 66.63 -25.04 -34.66
CA ILE A 273 66.85 -23.96 -33.66
C ILE A 273 65.52 -23.39 -33.12
N THR A 274 64.44 -23.46 -33.90
CA THR A 274 63.16 -22.83 -33.56
C THR A 274 62.39 -23.60 -32.47
N ASP A 275 62.44 -24.93 -32.49
CA ASP A 275 61.65 -25.76 -31.56
C ASP A 275 62.17 -25.75 -30.12
N ARG A 276 63.49 -25.61 -29.92
CA ARG A 276 64.11 -25.64 -28.57
C ARG A 276 63.91 -24.36 -27.78
N LEU A 277 63.93 -23.19 -28.43
CA LEU A 277 63.71 -21.89 -27.78
C LEU A 277 62.24 -21.64 -27.42
N HIS A 278 61.29 -22.12 -28.24
CA HIS A 278 59.86 -21.96 -27.95
C HIS A 278 59.39 -22.78 -26.74
N ALA A 279 59.96 -23.96 -26.50
CA ALA A 279 59.58 -24.82 -25.38
C ALA A 279 60.01 -24.23 -24.02
N GLU A 280 61.23 -23.70 -23.91
CA GLU A 280 61.74 -23.08 -22.68
C GLU A 280 61.01 -21.76 -22.35
N GLN A 281 60.68 -20.96 -23.38
CA GLN A 281 59.98 -19.70 -23.19
C GLN A 281 58.51 -19.90 -22.77
N THR A 282 57.82 -20.88 -23.35
CA THR A 282 56.43 -21.23 -22.99
C THR A 282 56.34 -21.75 -21.55
N ALA A 283 57.34 -22.51 -21.08
CA ALA A 283 57.37 -23.01 -19.71
C ALA A 283 57.50 -21.88 -18.68
N ARG A 284 58.38 -20.91 -18.94
CA ARG A 284 58.60 -19.76 -18.06
C ARG A 284 57.41 -18.80 -18.03
N GLU A 285 56.83 -18.52 -19.20
CA GLU A 285 55.60 -17.70 -19.31
C GLU A 285 54.41 -18.34 -18.59
N ASN A 286 54.29 -19.67 -18.61
CA ASN A 286 53.24 -20.37 -17.86
C ASN A 286 53.44 -20.28 -16.34
N GLU A 287 54.67 -20.46 -15.83
CA GLU A 287 54.97 -20.33 -14.40
C GLU A 287 54.68 -18.92 -13.88
N ASP A 288 55.17 -17.90 -14.58
CA ASP A 288 54.92 -16.50 -14.23
C ASP A 288 53.42 -16.18 -14.27
N ARG A 289 52.69 -16.69 -15.26
CA ARG A 289 51.23 -16.51 -15.37
C ARG A 289 50.48 -17.15 -14.19
N TYR A 290 50.79 -18.38 -13.80
CA TYR A 290 50.13 -19.05 -12.67
C TYR A 290 50.45 -18.37 -11.34
N ARG A 291 51.71 -17.98 -11.12
CA ARG A 291 52.13 -17.22 -9.94
C ARG A 291 51.36 -15.90 -9.85
N GLN A 292 51.23 -15.18 -10.96
CA GLN A 292 50.49 -13.92 -10.99
C GLN A 292 49.01 -14.11 -10.67
N VAL A 293 48.37 -15.17 -11.17
CA VAL A 293 46.96 -15.49 -10.85
C VAL A 293 46.76 -15.74 -9.35
N VAL A 294 47.67 -16.49 -8.71
CA VAL A 294 47.60 -16.76 -7.26
C VAL A 294 47.86 -15.49 -6.43
N GLU A 295 48.82 -14.67 -6.84
CA GLU A 295 49.18 -13.41 -6.15
C GLU A 295 48.11 -12.32 -6.29
N MET A 296 47.40 -12.29 -7.43
CA MET A 296 46.32 -11.34 -7.68
C MET A 296 44.97 -11.80 -7.13
N SER A 297 44.88 -13.02 -6.59
CA SER A 297 43.64 -13.51 -5.97
C SER A 297 43.25 -12.60 -4.79
N PRO A 298 41.99 -12.14 -4.74
CA PRO A 298 41.48 -11.38 -3.58
C PRO A 298 41.37 -12.27 -2.34
N ASP A 299 41.24 -13.58 -2.53
CA ASP A 299 41.19 -14.55 -1.43
C ASP A 299 42.58 -14.81 -0.86
N ALA A 300 42.64 -15.02 0.45
CA ALA A 300 43.86 -15.43 1.11
C ALA A 300 44.12 -16.91 0.84
N ILE A 301 45.27 -17.21 0.24
CA ILE A 301 45.71 -18.57 -0.06
C ILE A 301 46.97 -18.84 0.73
N THR A 302 46.91 -19.83 1.63
CA THR A 302 48.05 -20.31 2.39
C THR A 302 48.32 -21.79 2.12
N ILE A 303 49.58 -22.19 2.16
CA ILE A 303 49.96 -23.60 2.17
C ILE A 303 50.65 -23.89 3.49
N GLU A 304 50.16 -24.91 4.18
CA GLU A 304 50.67 -25.40 5.44
C GLU A 304 51.31 -26.78 5.26
N ARG A 305 52.47 -26.99 5.89
CA ARG A 305 53.15 -28.27 5.97
C ARG A 305 53.74 -28.43 7.37
N ASP A 306 53.61 -29.61 7.95
CA ASP A 306 54.12 -29.93 9.30
C ASP A 306 53.69 -28.93 10.38
N GLY A 307 52.46 -28.41 10.30
CA GLY A 307 51.90 -27.43 11.23
C GLY A 307 52.38 -25.99 11.01
N ARG A 308 53.09 -25.70 9.91
CA ARG A 308 53.65 -24.38 9.61
C ARG A 308 53.24 -23.89 8.23
N ILE A 309 52.89 -22.62 8.15
CA ILE A 309 52.60 -21.97 6.87
C ILE A 309 53.92 -21.76 6.12
N ILE A 310 54.04 -22.34 4.93
CA ILE A 310 55.23 -22.25 4.07
C ILE A 310 55.05 -21.26 2.92
N PHE A 311 53.81 -21.04 2.48
CA PHE A 311 53.45 -20.12 1.41
C PHE A 311 52.24 -19.28 1.80
N VAL A 312 52.24 -18.02 1.40
CA VAL A 312 51.11 -17.09 1.48
C VAL A 312 51.11 -16.25 0.21
N ASN A 313 49.93 -15.95 -0.33
CA ASN A 313 49.80 -14.97 -1.41
C ASN A 313 49.61 -13.54 -0.86
N ARG A 314 49.64 -12.54 -1.74
CA ARG A 314 49.34 -11.15 -1.35
C ARG A 314 47.94 -10.93 -0.79
N GLY A 315 46.95 -11.70 -1.25
CA GLY A 315 45.60 -11.71 -0.68
C GLY A 315 45.59 -12.02 0.83
N THR A 316 46.47 -12.92 1.28
CA THR A 316 46.63 -13.26 2.70
C THR A 316 47.12 -12.09 3.55
N LEU A 317 48.12 -11.36 3.05
CA LEU A 317 48.65 -10.19 3.76
C LEU A 317 47.59 -9.11 3.90
N ASN A 318 46.85 -8.86 2.82
CA ASN A 318 45.78 -7.86 2.78
C ASN A 318 44.61 -8.24 3.69
N LEU A 319 44.14 -9.49 3.63
CA LEU A 319 43.02 -9.98 4.44
C LEU A 319 43.33 -9.93 5.93
N LEU A 320 44.54 -10.31 6.34
CA LEU A 320 44.93 -10.40 7.75
C LEU A 320 45.49 -9.08 8.31
N GLY A 321 45.75 -8.09 7.46
CA GLY A 321 46.43 -6.85 7.85
C GLY A 321 47.89 -7.08 8.27
N ALA A 322 48.54 -8.10 7.70
CA ALA A 322 49.92 -8.45 8.02
C ALA A 322 50.92 -7.55 7.29
N ARG A 323 52.03 -7.20 7.95
CA ARG A 323 53.08 -6.33 7.37
C ARG A 323 53.98 -7.04 6.38
N ASN A 324 54.21 -8.33 6.61
CA ASN A 324 55.07 -9.18 5.80
C ASN A 324 54.66 -10.65 5.97
N GLU A 325 55.18 -11.51 5.10
CA GLU A 325 54.89 -12.95 5.15
C GLU A 325 55.39 -13.61 6.43
N GLU A 326 56.50 -13.15 7.01
CA GLU A 326 57.06 -13.76 8.23
C GLU A 326 56.09 -13.64 9.41
N GLN A 327 55.35 -12.54 9.51
CA GLN A 327 54.33 -12.34 10.54
C GLN A 327 53.21 -13.37 10.44
N VAL A 328 52.80 -13.73 9.22
CA VAL A 328 51.78 -14.77 8.98
C VAL A 328 52.36 -16.16 9.19
N LYS A 329 53.59 -16.42 8.74
CA LYS A 329 54.28 -17.71 8.91
C LYS A 329 54.63 -18.03 10.36
N ALA A 330 54.62 -17.04 11.25
CA ALA A 330 54.88 -17.18 12.68
C ALA A 330 53.65 -17.58 13.52
N VAL A 331 52.45 -17.60 12.93
CA VAL A 331 51.20 -17.96 13.61
C VAL A 331 50.52 -19.14 12.94
N THR A 332 49.60 -19.80 13.65
CA THR A 332 48.71 -20.81 13.09
C THR A 332 47.33 -20.22 12.80
N LEU A 333 46.55 -20.84 11.90
CA LEU A 333 45.14 -20.47 11.66
C LEU A 333 44.31 -20.47 12.95
N PHE A 334 44.66 -21.34 13.90
CA PHE A 334 44.04 -21.42 15.22
C PHE A 334 44.27 -20.15 16.07
N ASP A 335 45.46 -19.56 16.03
CA ASP A 335 45.81 -18.34 16.78
C ASP A 335 45.02 -17.10 16.30
N MET A 336 44.50 -17.18 15.07
CA MET A 336 43.74 -16.12 14.44
C MET A 336 42.25 -16.15 14.83
N ALA A 337 41.77 -17.14 15.59
CA ALA A 337 40.40 -17.12 16.13
C ALA A 337 40.29 -16.23 17.40
N PRO A 338 39.14 -15.55 17.61
CA PRO A 338 38.85 -14.90 18.88
C PRO A 338 38.75 -15.93 20.03
N PRO A 339 39.07 -15.57 21.28
CA PRO A 339 39.24 -16.54 22.37
C PRO A 339 37.99 -17.40 22.63
N GLU A 340 36.81 -16.82 22.43
CA GLU A 340 35.51 -17.48 22.60
C GLU A 340 35.18 -18.50 21.51
N GLU A 341 35.77 -18.36 20.31
CA GLU A 341 35.54 -19.28 19.17
C GLU A 341 36.72 -20.22 18.91
N GLN A 342 37.82 -20.14 19.67
CA GLN A 342 38.98 -21.01 19.51
C GLN A 342 38.63 -22.50 19.59
N ALA A 343 37.74 -22.89 20.51
CA ALA A 343 37.32 -24.29 20.64
C ALA A 343 36.58 -24.79 19.38
N VAL A 344 35.71 -23.96 18.81
CA VAL A 344 34.97 -24.26 17.58
C VAL A 344 35.93 -24.33 16.40
N MET A 345 36.83 -23.35 16.27
CA MET A 345 37.86 -23.33 15.22
C MET A 345 38.72 -24.60 15.27
N ARG A 346 39.17 -25.03 16.45
CA ARG A 346 39.96 -26.28 16.59
C ARG A 346 39.17 -27.49 16.12
N GLN A 347 37.92 -27.62 16.54
CA GLN A 347 37.06 -28.72 16.14
C GLN A 347 36.87 -28.79 14.62
N GLN A 348 36.68 -27.64 13.96
CA GLN A 348 36.55 -27.55 12.49
C GLN A 348 37.88 -27.81 11.77
N LEU A 349 39.01 -27.36 12.33
CA LEU A 349 40.34 -27.62 11.77
C LEU A 349 40.75 -29.10 11.90
N ASP A 350 40.35 -29.77 12.98
CA ASP A 350 40.62 -31.19 13.26
C ASP A 350 39.68 -32.15 12.52
N ALA A 351 38.52 -31.68 12.05
CA ALA A 351 37.55 -32.48 11.30
C ALA A 351 38.02 -32.91 9.90
N ILE A 352 39.23 -32.51 9.47
CA ILE A 352 39.84 -32.92 8.19
C ILE A 352 40.43 -34.33 8.32
N LEU A 353 39.58 -35.35 8.19
CA LEU A 353 39.96 -36.73 7.88
C LEU A 353 38.77 -37.40 7.17
N PRO A 354 38.65 -37.24 5.84
CA PRO A 354 38.38 -38.42 5.04
C PRO A 354 39.25 -38.51 3.77
N SER A 355 39.57 -39.75 3.46
CA SER A 355 40.48 -40.29 2.45
C SER A 355 40.21 -39.93 0.98
N ASP A 356 39.24 -39.06 0.68
CA ASP A 356 38.64 -38.94 -0.66
C ASP A 356 38.85 -37.58 -1.37
N GLY A 357 39.57 -36.63 -0.78
CA GLY A 357 39.98 -35.39 -1.47
C GLY A 357 38.87 -34.34 -1.67
N GLU A 358 37.70 -34.49 -1.03
CA GLU A 358 36.64 -33.47 -1.01
C GLU A 358 37.06 -32.27 -0.13
N PRO A 359 36.94 -31.01 -0.61
CA PRO A 359 37.28 -29.81 0.17
C PRO A 359 36.35 -29.65 1.36
N HIS A 360 36.90 -29.48 2.56
CA HIS A 360 36.12 -29.13 3.76
C HIS A 360 35.94 -27.61 3.83
N SER A 361 34.68 -27.14 3.87
CA SER A 361 34.33 -25.72 3.96
C SER A 361 33.55 -25.42 5.25
N PHE A 362 33.90 -24.34 5.94
CA PHE A 362 33.17 -23.87 7.11
C PHE A 362 33.30 -22.34 7.28
N GLU A 363 32.35 -21.73 7.97
CA GLU A 363 32.34 -20.30 8.28
C GLU A 363 32.68 -20.04 9.76
N VAL A 364 33.56 -19.07 10.02
CA VAL A 364 34.06 -18.74 11.37
C VAL A 364 34.42 -17.26 11.46
N LYS A 365 34.51 -16.72 12.69
CA LYS A 365 35.13 -15.42 12.89
C LYS A 365 36.64 -15.55 12.99
N MET A 366 37.33 -14.62 12.33
CA MET A 366 38.78 -14.49 12.38
C MET A 366 39.14 -13.08 12.85
N ARG A 367 40.19 -13.00 13.65
CA ARG A 367 40.76 -11.77 14.17
C ARG A 367 42.00 -11.42 13.35
N ARG A 368 41.99 -10.24 12.73
CA ARG A 368 43.13 -9.66 12.01
C ARG A 368 44.25 -9.26 12.98
N PHE A 369 45.45 -9.01 12.45
CA PHE A 369 46.59 -8.55 13.27
C PHE A 369 46.40 -7.17 13.92
N ASP A 370 45.49 -6.35 13.38
CA ASP A 370 45.10 -5.06 13.96
C ASP A 370 44.03 -5.17 15.06
N GLY A 371 43.53 -6.38 15.33
CA GLY A 371 42.50 -6.68 16.33
C GLY A 371 41.06 -6.62 15.81
N THR A 372 40.83 -6.23 14.55
CA THR A 372 39.48 -6.24 13.95
C THR A 372 38.98 -7.67 13.73
N LEU A 373 37.67 -7.87 13.89
CA LEU A 373 37.01 -9.15 13.64
C LEU A 373 36.38 -9.15 12.25
N ILE A 374 36.59 -10.23 11.52
CA ILE A 374 35.99 -10.48 10.19
C ILE A 374 35.31 -11.84 10.18
N ASP A 375 34.27 -11.96 9.37
CA ASP A 375 33.63 -13.23 9.06
C ASP A 375 34.28 -13.82 7.83
N VAL A 376 34.77 -15.06 7.92
CA VAL A 376 35.47 -15.74 6.83
C VAL A 376 34.87 -17.12 6.53
N GLU A 377 34.83 -17.48 5.25
CA GLU A 377 34.65 -18.86 4.82
C GLU A 377 36.04 -19.47 4.58
N ILE A 378 36.34 -20.59 5.25
CA ILE A 378 37.60 -21.31 5.14
C ILE A 378 37.37 -22.60 4.38
N ARG A 379 38.10 -22.79 3.28
CA ARG A 379 38.14 -24.03 2.49
C ARG A 379 39.52 -24.66 2.57
N ARG A 380 39.59 -25.94 2.89
CA ARG A 380 40.86 -26.68 3.04
C ARG A 380 40.89 -27.91 2.14
N ALA A 381 42.05 -28.13 1.51
CA ALA A 381 42.32 -29.28 0.66
C ALA A 381 43.73 -29.83 0.89
N ILE A 382 43.89 -31.16 0.87
CA ILE A 382 45.18 -31.83 0.99
C ILE A 382 45.73 -32.10 -0.42
N PHE A 383 47.00 -31.83 -0.64
CA PHE A 383 47.68 -32.10 -1.91
C PHE A 383 49.15 -32.50 -1.71
N GLN A 384 49.79 -33.02 -2.76
CA GLN A 384 51.22 -33.35 -2.76
C GLN A 384 52.04 -32.15 -3.22
N TYR A 385 53.01 -31.73 -2.40
CA TYR A 385 53.94 -30.64 -2.66
C TYR A 385 55.37 -31.10 -2.39
N ASP A 386 56.23 -31.08 -3.41
CA ASP A 386 57.62 -31.59 -3.36
C ASP A 386 57.75 -33.00 -2.75
N GLY A 387 56.79 -33.89 -3.05
CA GLY A 387 56.76 -35.27 -2.57
C GLY A 387 56.32 -35.45 -1.11
N ALA A 388 55.81 -34.39 -0.47
CA ALA A 388 55.24 -34.42 0.88
C ALA A 388 53.77 -33.95 0.87
N SER A 389 52.98 -34.41 1.85
CA SER A 389 51.60 -33.95 2.04
C SER A 389 51.59 -32.50 2.56
N ALA A 390 50.80 -31.64 1.94
CA ALA A 390 50.59 -30.26 2.33
C ALA A 390 49.10 -29.91 2.31
N ILE A 391 48.70 -28.90 3.07
CA ILE A 391 47.32 -28.42 3.16
C ILE A 391 47.25 -27.04 2.52
N GLN A 392 46.46 -26.90 1.46
CA GLN A 392 46.06 -25.61 0.94
C GLN A 392 44.84 -25.11 1.72
N THR A 393 44.90 -23.88 2.21
CA THR A 393 43.78 -23.18 2.82
C THR A 393 43.44 -21.94 1.99
N VAL A 394 42.18 -21.83 1.57
CA VAL A 394 41.62 -20.64 0.93
C VAL A 394 40.67 -19.99 1.92
N ILE A 395 40.85 -18.70 2.18
CA ILE A 395 40.04 -17.92 3.13
C ILE A 395 39.40 -16.78 2.35
N HIS A 396 38.06 -16.78 2.32
CA HIS A 396 37.26 -15.77 1.64
C HIS A 396 36.59 -14.86 2.67
N ASP A 397 36.70 -13.54 2.51
CA ASP A 397 36.05 -12.56 3.38
C ASP A 397 34.56 -12.48 3.04
N ILE A 398 33.70 -12.91 3.97
CA ILE A 398 32.24 -12.88 3.83
C ILE A 398 31.60 -11.79 4.70
N THR A 399 32.40 -10.89 5.29
CA THR A 399 31.93 -9.84 6.21
C THR A 399 30.91 -8.94 5.53
N HIS A 400 31.19 -8.49 4.29
CA HIS A 400 30.26 -7.65 3.53
C HIS A 400 28.95 -8.40 3.21
N ARG A 401 29.03 -9.67 2.78
CA ARG A 401 27.85 -10.50 2.50
C ARG A 401 26.96 -10.63 3.75
N LYS A 402 27.52 -11.01 4.90
CA LYS A 402 26.77 -11.14 6.15
C LYS A 402 26.19 -9.81 6.63
N SER A 403 26.93 -8.71 6.49
CA SER A 403 26.42 -7.38 6.84
C SER A 403 25.25 -6.95 5.94
N TYR A 404 25.30 -7.32 4.65
CA TYR A 404 24.26 -6.99 3.68
C TYR A 404 23.02 -7.87 3.90
N GLU A 405 23.20 -9.15 4.19
CA GLU A 405 22.11 -10.06 4.58
C GLU A 405 21.38 -9.59 5.85
N GLU A 406 22.12 -9.13 6.87
CA GLU A 406 21.53 -8.57 8.08
C GLU A 406 20.82 -7.23 7.82
N GLN A 407 21.38 -6.37 6.97
CA GLN A 407 20.71 -5.14 6.54
C GLN A 407 19.43 -5.41 5.74
N LEU A 408 19.47 -6.36 4.80
CA LEU A 408 18.30 -6.83 4.04
C LEU A 408 17.24 -7.39 4.98
N ARG A 409 17.64 -8.21 5.96
CA ARG A 409 16.73 -8.75 6.97
C ARG A 409 16.09 -7.64 7.80
N ARG A 410 16.86 -6.62 8.22
CA ARG A 410 16.32 -5.46 8.93
C ARG A 410 15.34 -4.66 8.08
N GLN A 411 15.69 -4.38 6.82
CA GLN A 411 14.81 -3.66 5.88
C GLN A 411 13.53 -4.43 5.55
N ALA A 412 13.60 -5.76 5.49
CA ALA A 412 12.44 -6.61 5.20
C ALA A 412 11.48 -6.73 6.40
N LEU A 413 11.95 -6.54 7.63
CA LEU A 413 11.20 -6.83 8.86
C LEU A 413 10.92 -5.61 9.74
N HIS A 414 11.52 -4.44 9.47
CA HIS A 414 11.36 -3.23 10.26
C HIS A 414 10.97 -2.03 9.39
N ASP A 415 10.22 -1.10 9.97
CA ASP A 415 9.92 0.21 9.39
C ASP A 415 11.19 1.08 9.34
N ALA A 416 11.51 1.60 8.15
CA ALA A 416 12.76 2.33 7.93
C ALA A 416 12.84 3.67 8.69
N LEU A 417 11.70 4.29 8.97
CA LEU A 417 11.64 5.60 9.63
C LEU A 417 11.72 5.49 11.16
N THR A 418 11.00 4.53 11.75
CA THR A 418 10.89 4.39 13.21
C THR A 418 11.77 3.28 13.79
N GLY A 419 12.23 2.34 12.96
CA GLY A 419 12.97 1.16 13.39
C GLY A 419 12.13 0.10 14.11
N LEU A 420 10.81 0.30 14.22
CA LEU A 420 9.89 -0.67 14.79
C LEU A 420 9.68 -1.86 13.85
N PRO A 421 9.31 -3.05 14.36
CA PRO A 421 8.74 -4.13 13.56
C PRO A 421 7.70 -3.61 12.55
N ASN A 422 7.80 -4.09 11.31
CA ASN A 422 6.78 -3.84 10.30
C ASN A 422 5.66 -4.88 10.39
N ARG A 423 4.67 -4.78 9.48
CA ARG A 423 3.52 -5.69 9.45
C ARG A 423 3.90 -7.16 9.39
N LEU A 424 4.94 -7.52 8.63
CA LEU A 424 5.36 -8.91 8.46
C LEU A 424 5.90 -9.49 9.78
N LEU A 425 6.81 -8.76 10.44
CA LEU A 425 7.37 -9.20 11.72
C LEU A 425 6.35 -9.18 12.86
N LEU A 426 5.40 -8.23 12.84
CA LEU A 426 4.31 -8.20 13.81
C LEU A 426 3.44 -9.45 13.71
N LEU A 427 3.00 -9.84 12.51
CA LEU A 427 2.15 -11.01 12.32
C LEU A 427 2.83 -12.31 12.77
N ASP A 428 4.11 -12.49 12.42
CA ASP A 428 4.92 -13.63 12.89
C ASP A 428 4.96 -13.70 14.43
N ARG A 429 5.17 -12.56 15.10
CA ARG A 429 5.17 -12.51 16.57
C ARG A 429 3.78 -12.73 17.17
N MET A 430 2.73 -12.24 16.54
CA MET A 430 1.35 -12.48 16.97
C MET A 430 0.99 -13.97 16.89
N GLU A 431 1.37 -14.66 15.82
CA GLU A 431 1.17 -16.10 15.66
C GLU A 431 1.91 -16.89 16.75
N GLN A 432 3.17 -16.53 17.04
CA GLN A 432 3.95 -17.12 18.13
C GLN A 432 3.33 -16.87 19.51
N ALA A 433 2.87 -15.65 19.77
CA ALA A 433 2.23 -15.28 21.03
C ALA A 433 0.89 -16.00 21.23
N ILE A 434 0.08 -16.12 20.18
CA ILE A 434 -1.18 -16.87 20.21
C ILE A 434 -0.91 -18.36 20.50
N ALA A 435 0.06 -18.96 19.82
CA ALA A 435 0.44 -20.36 20.06
C ALA A 435 0.99 -20.59 21.48
N ALA A 436 1.67 -19.61 22.07
CA ALA A 436 2.09 -19.66 23.47
C ALA A 436 0.88 -19.52 24.42
N ALA A 437 0.02 -18.53 24.19
CA ALA A 437 -1.16 -18.26 24.98
C ALA A 437 -2.18 -19.43 24.98
N GLN A 438 -2.33 -20.11 23.84
CA GLN A 438 -3.16 -21.30 23.72
C GLN A 438 -2.67 -22.44 24.63
N ARG A 439 -1.36 -22.60 24.79
CA ARG A 439 -0.76 -23.63 25.66
C ARG A 439 -0.89 -23.28 27.13
N ASP A 440 -0.69 -22.01 27.47
CA ASP A 440 -0.62 -21.56 28.87
C ASP A 440 -1.98 -21.08 29.42
N GLY A 441 -2.99 -20.97 28.55
CA GLY A 441 -4.33 -20.48 28.89
C GLY A 441 -4.40 -18.97 29.15
N SER A 442 -3.43 -18.20 28.66
CA SER A 442 -3.36 -16.76 28.82
C SER A 442 -4.04 -16.00 27.67
N THR A 443 -4.14 -14.68 27.78
CA THR A 443 -4.68 -13.80 26.74
C THR A 443 -3.59 -13.08 25.95
N VAL A 444 -3.90 -12.68 24.73
CA VAL A 444 -3.09 -11.74 23.92
C VAL A 444 -3.96 -10.54 23.58
N HIS A 445 -3.50 -9.34 23.92
CA HIS A 445 -4.20 -8.10 23.61
C HIS A 445 -3.53 -7.39 22.44
N VAL A 446 -4.33 -6.97 21.47
CA VAL A 446 -3.88 -6.22 20.29
C VAL A 446 -4.53 -4.85 20.31
N MET A 447 -3.71 -3.81 20.33
CA MET A 447 -4.15 -2.42 20.33
C MET A 447 -3.70 -1.75 19.04
N PHE A 448 -4.65 -1.21 18.28
CA PHE A 448 -4.40 -0.46 17.05
C PHE A 448 -4.52 1.03 17.35
N PHE A 449 -3.54 1.82 16.94
CA PHE A 449 -3.48 3.27 17.18
C PHE A 449 -3.41 3.99 15.85
N ASP A 450 -4.10 5.12 15.77
CA ASP A 450 -3.99 6.07 14.68
C ASP A 450 -3.89 7.49 15.24
N LEU A 451 -2.96 8.29 14.70
CA LEU A 451 -2.75 9.67 15.15
C LEU A 451 -3.77 10.61 14.49
N ASP A 452 -4.64 11.19 15.31
CA ASP A 452 -5.71 12.03 14.81
C ASP A 452 -5.15 13.28 14.13
N ARG A 453 -5.65 13.53 12.91
CA ARG A 453 -5.27 14.70 12.10
C ARG A 453 -3.77 14.79 11.80
N PHE A 454 -3.03 13.67 11.79
CA PHE A 454 -1.62 13.67 11.38
C PHE A 454 -1.40 14.30 9.99
N LYS A 455 -2.33 14.07 9.06
CA LYS A 455 -2.31 14.72 7.75
C LYS A 455 -2.27 16.26 7.83
N TYR A 456 -2.98 16.87 8.79
CA TYR A 456 -2.94 18.32 8.99
C TYR A 456 -1.55 18.82 9.38
N VAL A 457 -0.81 18.03 10.17
CA VAL A 457 0.59 18.34 10.52
C VAL A 457 1.46 18.32 9.26
N ASN A 458 1.34 17.28 8.44
CA ASN A 458 2.08 17.18 7.17
C ASN A 458 1.74 18.32 6.21
N ASP A 459 0.45 18.63 6.05
CA ASP A 459 -0.01 19.66 5.12
C ASP A 459 0.39 21.08 5.59
N THR A 460 0.54 21.30 6.90
CA THR A 460 0.84 22.62 7.49
C THR A 460 2.34 22.85 7.70
N LEU A 461 3.07 21.84 8.20
CA LEU A 461 4.47 21.96 8.62
C LEU A 461 5.45 21.17 7.74
N GLY A 462 4.93 20.40 6.78
CA GLY A 462 5.72 19.57 5.86
C GLY A 462 5.99 18.17 6.38
N HIS A 463 6.40 17.28 5.48
CA HIS A 463 6.64 15.87 5.79
C HIS A 463 7.78 15.64 6.78
N ASP A 464 8.83 16.46 6.78
CA ASP A 464 9.95 16.34 7.72
C ASP A 464 9.48 16.52 9.19
N ALA A 465 8.53 17.44 9.41
CA ALA A 465 7.93 17.65 10.73
C ALA A 465 7.05 16.46 11.13
N GLY A 466 6.31 15.87 10.19
CA GLY A 466 5.56 14.63 10.41
C GLY A 466 6.46 13.45 10.76
N ASP A 467 7.61 13.32 10.10
CA ASP A 467 8.58 12.26 10.37
C ASP A 467 9.19 12.39 11.77
N GLU A 468 9.54 13.60 12.20
CA GLU A 468 10.02 13.86 13.57
C GLU A 468 8.92 13.64 14.63
N LEU A 469 7.67 13.97 14.31
CA LEU A 469 6.53 13.64 15.17
C LEU A 469 6.42 12.11 15.35
N LEU A 470 6.44 11.34 14.27
CA LEU A 470 6.34 9.88 14.31
C LEU A 470 7.49 9.23 15.09
N LYS A 471 8.72 9.71 14.94
CA LYS A 471 9.87 9.27 15.74
C LYS A 471 9.68 9.58 17.23
N THR A 472 9.16 10.77 17.54
CA THR A 472 8.91 11.19 18.93
C THR A 472 7.82 10.35 19.59
N ILE A 473 6.71 10.13 18.89
CA ILE A 473 5.62 9.28 19.35
C ILE A 473 6.09 7.84 19.52
N THR A 474 6.86 7.31 18.56
CA THR A 474 7.48 5.98 18.69
C THR A 474 8.26 5.85 19.99
N ARG A 475 9.17 6.80 20.27
CA ARG A 475 9.98 6.79 21.50
C ARG A 475 9.10 6.82 22.74
N ARG A 476 8.06 7.64 22.76
CA ARG A 476 7.09 7.74 23.87
C ARG A 476 6.32 6.44 24.10
N MET A 477 5.82 5.82 23.03
CA MET A 477 5.11 4.54 23.11
C MET A 477 6.05 3.41 23.57
N SER A 478 7.28 3.36 23.07
CA SER A 478 8.28 2.35 23.48
C SER A 478 8.62 2.43 24.96
N LEU A 479 8.59 3.62 25.58
CA LEU A 479 8.81 3.78 27.03
C LEU A 479 7.64 3.26 27.88
N CYS A 480 6.45 3.16 27.29
CA CYS A 480 5.26 2.62 27.96
C CYS A 480 5.17 1.09 27.88
N ALA A 481 5.87 0.48 26.91
CA ALA A 481 5.87 -0.94 26.63
C ALA A 481 6.98 -1.70 27.40
N ARG A 482 6.72 -2.95 27.76
CA ARG A 482 7.71 -3.87 28.34
C ARG A 482 8.54 -4.51 27.24
N LYS A 483 9.64 -5.18 27.61
CA LYS A 483 10.46 -5.94 26.64
C LYS A 483 9.73 -7.15 26.03
N SER A 484 8.73 -7.69 26.75
CA SER A 484 7.84 -8.75 26.27
C SER A 484 6.81 -8.23 25.26
N ASP A 485 6.51 -6.93 25.29
CA ASP A 485 5.48 -6.35 24.45
C ASP A 485 6.07 -6.04 23.08
N THR A 486 5.26 -6.16 22.03
CA THR A 486 5.69 -5.83 20.66
C THR A 486 4.97 -4.58 20.20
N LEU A 487 5.72 -3.48 20.06
CA LEU A 487 5.26 -2.27 19.37
C LEU A 487 5.71 -2.33 17.91
N ALA A 488 4.78 -2.13 16.98
CA ALA A 488 5.00 -2.18 15.55
C ALA A 488 4.39 -0.94 14.86
N ARG A 489 4.85 -0.65 13.64
CA ARG A 489 4.26 0.38 12.77
C ARG A 489 3.86 -0.25 11.44
N LEU A 490 2.60 -0.08 11.05
CA LEU A 490 2.07 -0.69 9.82
C LEU A 490 2.28 0.20 8.60
N GLY A 491 2.37 1.51 8.81
CA GLY A 491 2.56 2.51 7.77
C GLY A 491 1.88 3.82 8.16
N GLY A 492 2.26 4.94 7.53
CA GLY A 492 1.64 6.24 7.82
C GLY A 492 1.66 6.59 9.32
N ASP A 493 0.52 6.89 9.88
CA ASP A 493 0.24 7.23 11.28
C ASP A 493 -0.26 6.04 12.13
N GLU A 494 -0.19 4.82 11.61
CA GLU A 494 -0.75 3.62 12.23
C GLU A 494 0.29 2.81 13.02
N PHE A 495 0.02 2.60 14.31
CA PHE A 495 0.84 1.78 15.21
C PHE A 495 0.04 0.63 15.79
N VAL A 496 0.72 -0.47 16.14
CA VAL A 496 0.11 -1.61 16.82
C VAL A 496 0.94 -2.00 18.03
N LEU A 497 0.28 -2.19 19.17
CA LEU A 497 0.89 -2.72 20.38
C LEU A 497 0.26 -4.08 20.71
N MET A 498 1.09 -5.11 20.75
CA MET A 498 0.72 -6.45 21.20
C MET A 498 1.24 -6.68 22.62
N LEU A 499 0.37 -7.17 23.50
CA LEU A 499 0.68 -7.48 24.89
C LEU A 499 0.39 -8.96 25.17
N GLU A 500 1.32 -9.62 25.85
CA GLU A 500 1.24 -11.03 26.22
C GLU A 500 1.02 -11.17 27.74
N GLY A 501 0.18 -12.13 28.15
CA GLY A 501 0.05 -12.54 29.55
C GLY A 501 -0.55 -11.47 30.47
N VAL A 502 -1.58 -10.77 30.00
CA VAL A 502 -2.29 -9.74 30.79
C VAL A 502 -3.68 -10.24 31.18
N ASP A 503 -3.79 -10.80 32.38
CA ASP A 503 -5.06 -11.39 32.85
C ASP A 503 -6.00 -10.39 33.55
N CYS A 504 -5.66 -9.09 33.56
CA CYS A 504 -6.36 -8.08 34.33
C CYS A 504 -6.71 -6.84 33.49
N GLU A 505 -8.01 -6.60 33.26
CA GLU A 505 -8.51 -5.46 32.48
C GLU A 505 -8.10 -4.10 33.05
N ASP A 506 -8.00 -3.94 34.39
CA ASP A 506 -7.51 -2.70 35.02
C ASP A 506 -6.07 -2.37 34.63
N THR A 507 -5.26 -3.38 34.29
CA THR A 507 -3.89 -3.18 33.82
C THR A 507 -3.88 -2.63 32.40
N ILE A 508 -4.75 -3.16 31.55
CA ILE A 508 -4.96 -2.68 30.18
C ILE A 508 -5.46 -1.23 30.20
N TYR A 509 -6.49 -0.95 31.01
CA TYR A 509 -7.06 0.39 31.09
C TYR A 509 -6.03 1.45 31.55
N ARG A 510 -5.24 1.14 32.59
CA ARG A 510 -4.16 2.03 33.06
C ARG A 510 -3.06 2.23 32.01
N LEU A 511 -2.71 1.18 31.27
CA LEU A 511 -1.73 1.28 30.19
C LEU A 511 -2.25 2.17 29.06
N VAL A 512 -3.50 2.00 28.64
CA VAL A 512 -4.15 2.83 27.62
C VAL A 512 -4.18 4.30 28.05
N GLN A 513 -4.62 4.60 29.27
CA GLN A 513 -4.61 5.96 29.79
C GLN A 513 -3.21 6.58 29.79
N ARG A 514 -2.19 5.81 30.20
CA ARG A 514 -0.80 6.26 30.16
C ARG A 514 -0.32 6.51 28.74
N LEU A 515 -0.62 5.61 27.81
CA LEU A 515 -0.27 5.77 26.39
C LEU A 515 -0.92 7.01 25.80
N MET A 516 -2.23 7.19 25.98
CA MET A 516 -2.94 8.38 25.51
C MET A 516 -2.36 9.67 26.08
N ALA A 517 -2.13 9.72 27.40
CA ALA A 517 -1.53 10.89 28.04
C ALA A 517 -0.14 11.22 27.50
N THR A 518 0.70 10.19 27.30
CA THR A 518 2.07 10.36 26.78
C THR A 518 2.06 10.80 25.32
N ILE A 519 1.16 10.26 24.49
CA ILE A 519 1.02 10.64 23.07
C ILE A 519 0.56 12.09 22.95
N CYS A 520 -0.38 12.53 23.80
CA CYS A 520 -0.98 13.86 23.77
C CYS A 520 -0.05 14.98 24.28
N GLU A 521 1.09 14.67 24.87
CA GLU A 521 2.07 15.68 25.25
C GLU A 521 2.52 16.48 24.01
N PRO A 522 2.60 17.82 24.08
CA PRO A 522 3.08 18.63 22.96
C PRO A 522 4.47 18.19 22.48
N VAL A 523 4.70 18.29 21.16
CA VAL A 523 5.99 18.04 20.51
C VAL A 523 6.43 19.33 19.83
N VAL A 524 7.67 19.75 20.10
CA VAL A 524 8.26 20.92 19.45
C VAL A 524 8.66 20.53 18.03
N LEU A 525 7.91 21.00 17.04
CA LEU A 525 8.17 20.78 15.61
C LEU A 525 8.39 22.13 14.94
N GLY A 526 9.56 22.34 14.31
CA GLY A 526 9.88 23.61 13.65
C GLY A 526 9.83 24.85 14.57
N GLY A 527 9.99 24.66 15.88
CA GLY A 527 9.90 25.72 16.89
C GLY A 527 8.48 26.05 17.39
N GLN A 528 7.46 25.27 17.00
CA GLN A 528 6.09 25.39 17.49
C GLN A 528 5.69 24.16 18.31
N ASP A 529 4.86 24.36 19.34
CA ASP A 529 4.28 23.26 20.13
C ASP A 529 3.08 22.68 19.40
N VAL A 530 3.21 21.44 18.94
CA VAL A 530 2.16 20.69 18.25
C VAL A 530 1.66 19.59 19.16
N ALA A 531 0.37 19.61 19.49
CA ALA A 531 -0.29 18.52 20.21
C ALA A 531 -1.14 17.70 19.24
N VAL A 532 -1.01 16.37 19.31
CA VAL A 532 -1.83 15.42 18.56
C VAL A 532 -2.56 14.49 19.52
N THR A 533 -3.75 14.06 19.15
CA THR A 533 -4.49 13.02 19.88
C THR A 533 -4.38 11.69 19.12
N CYS A 534 -4.83 10.61 19.74
CA CYS A 534 -4.89 9.30 19.06
C CYS A 534 -6.22 8.60 19.30
N SER A 535 -6.67 7.88 18.29
CA SER A 535 -7.80 6.95 18.39
C SER A 535 -7.27 5.52 18.53
N ILE A 536 -7.84 4.75 19.46
CA ILE A 536 -7.35 3.42 19.84
C ILE A 536 -8.45 2.37 19.70
N GLY A 537 -8.15 1.27 19.04
CA GLY A 537 -9.01 0.09 18.95
C GLY A 537 -8.37 -1.12 19.60
N ILE A 538 -9.15 -1.91 20.34
CA ILE A 538 -8.64 -3.07 21.09
C ILE A 538 -9.37 -4.34 20.65
N SER A 539 -8.61 -5.39 20.34
CA SER A 539 -9.10 -6.76 20.22
C SER A 539 -8.29 -7.71 21.11
N VAL A 540 -8.89 -8.84 21.48
CA VAL A 540 -8.35 -9.75 22.49
C VAL A 540 -8.49 -11.21 22.05
N TYR A 541 -7.38 -11.93 22.02
CA TYR A 541 -7.35 -13.39 21.95
C TYR A 541 -7.60 -14.00 23.34
N PRO A 542 -8.40 -15.08 23.47
CA PRO A 542 -9.18 -15.76 22.43
C PRO A 542 -10.62 -15.21 22.27
N HIS A 543 -10.97 -14.13 22.97
CA HIS A 543 -12.35 -13.66 23.05
C HIS A 543 -12.94 -13.18 21.72
N ASP A 544 -12.15 -12.44 20.94
CA ASP A 544 -12.62 -11.77 19.74
C ASP A 544 -12.30 -12.59 18.47
N ALA A 545 -11.12 -13.20 18.39
CA ALA A 545 -10.71 -14.11 17.31
C ALA A 545 -9.50 -14.97 17.70
N ASP A 546 -9.32 -16.09 16.99
CA ASP A 546 -8.21 -17.05 17.19
C ASP A 546 -7.01 -16.83 16.26
N GLU A 547 -7.18 -16.03 15.19
CA GLU A 547 -6.16 -15.78 14.18
C GLU A 547 -5.58 -14.35 14.29
N ALA A 548 -4.26 -14.22 14.13
CA ALA A 548 -3.55 -12.95 14.21
C ALA A 548 -4.09 -11.88 13.23
N GLY A 549 -4.32 -12.27 11.97
CA GLY A 549 -4.84 -11.37 10.94
C GLY A 549 -6.25 -10.85 11.27
N THR A 550 -7.09 -11.71 11.84
CA THR A 550 -8.46 -11.38 12.23
C THR A 550 -8.49 -10.48 13.47
N LEU A 551 -7.66 -10.75 14.48
CA LEU A 551 -7.49 -9.87 15.63
C LEU A 551 -7.04 -8.47 15.21
N LEU A 552 -6.08 -8.39 14.29
CA LEU A 552 -5.60 -7.11 13.78
C LEU A 552 -6.70 -6.33 13.04
N LYS A 553 -7.49 -7.02 12.22
CA LYS A 553 -8.66 -6.44 11.54
C LYS A 553 -9.71 -5.92 12.53
N TYR A 554 -9.98 -6.67 13.60
CA TYR A 554 -10.96 -6.28 14.61
C TYR A 554 -10.50 -5.10 15.46
N ALA A 555 -9.20 -5.03 15.77
CA ALA A 555 -8.62 -3.87 16.45
C ALA A 555 -8.70 -2.62 15.56
N ASP A 556 -8.42 -2.74 14.25
CA ASP A 556 -8.58 -1.65 13.28
C ASP A 556 -10.05 -1.16 13.20
N ALA A 557 -11.00 -2.09 13.08
CA ALA A 557 -12.43 -1.74 13.07
C ALA A 557 -12.88 -1.01 14.35
N ALA A 558 -12.39 -1.42 15.51
CA ALA A 558 -12.67 -0.75 16.78
C ALA A 558 -12.04 0.66 16.82
N MET A 559 -10.81 0.82 16.32
CA MET A 559 -10.12 2.11 16.24
C MET A 559 -10.90 3.08 15.34
N TYR A 560 -11.37 2.59 14.20
CA TYR A 560 -12.19 3.37 13.29
C TYR A 560 -13.48 3.86 13.97
N HIS A 561 -14.15 3.00 14.74
CA HIS A 561 -15.32 3.40 15.53
C HIS A 561 -14.99 4.45 16.60
N ALA A 562 -13.80 4.41 17.20
CA ALA A 562 -13.34 5.45 18.11
C ALA A 562 -13.21 6.81 17.39
N LYS A 563 -12.82 6.81 16.11
CA LYS A 563 -12.80 8.03 15.28
C LYS A 563 -14.20 8.59 15.03
N GLU A 564 -15.17 7.73 14.73
CA GLU A 564 -16.57 8.13 14.48
C GLU A 564 -17.23 8.73 15.73
N LYS A 565 -16.91 8.20 16.91
CA LYS A 565 -17.42 8.70 18.21
C LYS A 565 -16.83 10.03 18.66
N GLY A 566 -15.98 10.66 17.86
CA GLY A 566 -15.41 11.98 18.15
C GLY A 566 -13.88 12.03 18.22
N ARG A 567 -13.18 10.93 17.93
CA ARG A 567 -11.71 10.78 18.04
C ARG A 567 -11.21 10.91 19.48
N ASN A 568 -9.89 10.83 19.69
CA ASN A 568 -9.26 10.90 21.02
C ASN A 568 -9.92 9.95 22.05
N GLY A 569 -10.16 8.71 21.63
CA GLY A 569 -10.93 7.74 22.40
C GLY A 569 -10.40 6.33 22.23
N VAL A 570 -10.87 5.43 23.08
CA VAL A 570 -10.58 4.01 23.02
C VAL A 570 -11.87 3.23 22.86
N GLU A 571 -11.90 2.29 21.93
CA GLU A 571 -13.01 1.37 21.73
C GLU A 571 -12.50 -0.07 21.73
N ARG A 572 -13.25 -0.96 22.38
CA ARG A 572 -13.03 -2.40 22.29
C ARG A 572 -13.90 -2.95 21.16
N TYR A 573 -13.37 -3.90 20.41
CA TYR A 573 -14.11 -4.56 19.35
C TYR A 573 -15.41 -5.19 19.86
N THR A 574 -16.47 -5.01 19.09
CA THR A 574 -17.72 -5.76 19.24
C THR A 574 -18.19 -6.23 17.86
N ALA A 575 -18.88 -7.38 17.80
CA ALA A 575 -19.36 -7.95 16.54
C ALA A 575 -20.35 -7.05 15.75
N GLU A 576 -20.91 -6.00 16.36
CA GLU A 576 -21.75 -5.01 15.68
C GLU A 576 -20.93 -4.01 14.84
N MET A 577 -19.65 -3.81 15.14
CA MET A 577 -18.77 -2.86 14.44
C MET A 577 -18.45 -3.29 13.00
N ASP A 578 -18.23 -4.60 12.77
CA ASP A 578 -17.90 -5.15 11.45
C ASP A 578 -19.08 -5.00 10.44
N LYS A 579 -20.33 -5.04 10.94
CA LYS A 579 -21.52 -4.75 10.11
C LYS A 579 -21.58 -3.29 9.68
N ARG A 580 -21.25 -2.36 10.58
CA ARG A 580 -21.27 -0.92 10.30
C ARG A 580 -20.18 -0.49 9.32
N ALA A 581 -18.95 -1.01 9.47
CA ALA A 581 -17.85 -0.69 8.56
C ALA A 581 -18.16 -1.11 7.10
N ASN A 582 -18.75 -2.29 6.91
CA ASN A 582 -19.14 -2.77 5.59
C ASN A 582 -20.37 -2.02 5.04
N GLU A 583 -21.33 -1.68 5.90
CA GLU A 583 -22.44 -0.78 5.55
C GLU A 583 -21.94 0.60 5.10
N HIS A 584 -20.88 1.14 5.72
CA HIS A 584 -20.29 2.44 5.36
C HIS A 584 -19.70 2.45 3.96
N LEU A 585 -18.88 1.45 3.60
CA LEU A 585 -18.28 1.36 2.27
C LEU A 585 -19.34 1.24 1.16
N VAL A 586 -20.37 0.42 1.40
CA VAL A 586 -21.52 0.31 0.50
C VAL A 586 -22.25 1.66 0.43
N MET A 587 -22.53 2.28 1.57
CA MET A 587 -23.27 3.54 1.64
C MET A 587 -22.55 4.68 0.91
N GLU A 588 -21.21 4.76 0.96
CA GLU A 588 -20.43 5.75 0.21
C GLU A 588 -20.63 5.60 -1.30
N ALA A 589 -20.46 4.38 -1.81
CA ALA A 589 -20.61 4.09 -3.23
C ALA A 589 -22.03 4.38 -3.73
N HIS A 590 -23.04 4.20 -2.88
CA HIS A 590 -24.42 4.56 -3.16
C HIS A 590 -24.65 6.08 -3.10
N LEU A 591 -24.09 6.78 -2.12
CA LEU A 591 -24.26 8.22 -1.92
C LEU A 591 -23.71 9.04 -3.09
N ARG A 592 -22.55 8.65 -3.65
CA ARG A 592 -21.97 9.30 -4.84
C ARG A 592 -22.90 9.25 -6.05
N ARG A 593 -23.61 8.12 -6.23
CA ARG A 593 -24.58 7.91 -7.33
C ARG A 593 -25.93 8.59 -7.06
N ALA A 594 -26.29 8.80 -5.81
CA ALA A 594 -27.59 9.37 -5.42
C ALA A 594 -27.83 10.78 -5.98
N LEU A 595 -26.77 11.60 -6.02
CA LEU A 595 -26.84 12.97 -6.56
C LEU A 595 -27.09 12.95 -8.09
N GLU A 596 -26.41 12.06 -8.82
CA GLU A 596 -26.57 11.89 -10.27
C GLU A 596 -27.95 11.31 -10.65
N ARG A 597 -28.51 10.46 -9.78
CA ARG A 597 -29.77 9.73 -10.01
C ARG A 597 -31.02 10.44 -9.47
N ASN A 598 -30.89 11.66 -8.95
CA ASN A 598 -31.98 12.42 -8.35
C ASN A 598 -32.72 11.64 -7.24
N GLU A 599 -31.97 10.94 -6.39
CA GLU A 599 -32.52 10.13 -5.29
C GLU A 599 -32.77 10.96 -4.01
N PHE A 600 -32.34 12.21 -3.96
CA PHE A 600 -32.63 13.10 -2.84
C PHE A 600 -34.01 13.77 -2.96
N ARG A 601 -34.64 13.99 -1.82
CA ARG A 601 -35.92 14.69 -1.66
C ARG A 601 -35.82 15.66 -0.48
N LEU A 602 -36.55 16.77 -0.55
CA LEU A 602 -36.74 17.66 0.58
C LEU A 602 -38.14 17.42 1.16
N VAL A 603 -38.18 17.19 2.46
CA VAL A 603 -39.41 17.32 3.27
C VAL A 603 -39.29 18.57 4.11
N TYR A 604 -40.41 19.11 4.56
CA TYR A 604 -40.47 20.41 5.22
C TYR A 604 -41.16 20.29 6.55
N GLN A 605 -40.53 20.79 7.61
CA GLN A 605 -41.13 20.85 8.92
C GLN A 605 -41.60 22.29 9.21
N PRO A 606 -42.88 22.51 9.55
CA PRO A 606 -43.38 23.85 9.84
C PRO A 606 -42.80 24.40 11.14
N LEU A 607 -42.44 25.69 11.09
CA LEU A 607 -42.09 26.52 12.23
C LEU A 607 -43.33 27.33 12.64
N LEU A 608 -43.73 27.28 13.91
CA LEU A 608 -44.88 28.02 14.43
C LEU A 608 -44.45 29.26 15.20
N ASP A 609 -45.13 30.38 14.97
CA ASP A 609 -45.07 31.55 15.84
C ASP A 609 -46.01 31.35 17.03
N LEU A 610 -45.44 31.33 18.24
CA LEU A 610 -46.19 31.10 19.48
C LEU A 610 -47.06 32.29 19.87
N ARG A 611 -46.86 33.49 19.30
CA ARG A 611 -47.72 34.65 19.57
C ARG A 611 -49.03 34.57 18.78
N SER A 612 -48.94 34.20 17.51
CA SER A 612 -50.12 34.10 16.62
C SER A 612 -50.72 32.70 16.55
N GLY A 613 -49.97 31.68 16.96
CA GLY A 613 -50.31 30.26 16.81
C GLY A 613 -50.20 29.76 15.37
N ARG A 614 -49.75 30.59 14.42
CA ARG A 614 -49.74 30.29 12.97
C ARG A 614 -48.36 29.85 12.49
N ILE A 615 -48.33 29.17 11.34
CA ILE A 615 -47.09 28.81 10.66
C ILE A 615 -46.38 30.08 10.21
N ALA A 616 -45.12 30.24 10.60
CA ALA A 616 -44.27 31.41 10.34
C ALA A 616 -43.11 31.12 9.37
N GLY A 617 -42.79 29.86 9.14
CA GLY A 617 -41.71 29.41 8.27
C GLY A 617 -41.70 27.89 8.13
N ALA A 618 -40.71 27.36 7.44
CA ALA A 618 -40.46 25.93 7.40
C ALA A 618 -38.98 25.60 7.26
N GLU A 619 -38.55 24.52 7.91
CA GLU A 619 -37.20 23.98 7.75
C GLU A 619 -37.19 22.91 6.65
N ALA A 620 -36.27 23.04 5.69
CA ALA A 620 -36.04 22.08 4.64
C ALA A 620 -35.09 20.98 5.14
N LEU A 621 -35.63 19.77 5.23
CA LEU A 621 -34.92 18.59 5.71
C LEU A 621 -34.70 17.61 4.57
N ILE A 622 -33.44 17.30 4.29
CA ILE A 622 -33.09 16.33 3.27
C ILE A 622 -33.53 14.91 3.66
N ARG A 623 -33.97 14.14 2.68
CA ARG A 623 -34.22 12.70 2.76
C ARG A 623 -33.60 12.03 1.55
N TRP A 624 -33.05 10.84 1.75
CA TRP A 624 -32.51 10.05 0.66
C TRP A 624 -33.44 8.90 0.35
N GLN A 625 -34.06 8.94 -0.83
CA GLN A 625 -34.93 7.90 -1.33
C GLN A 625 -34.08 6.77 -1.95
N HIS A 626 -33.53 5.91 -1.10
CA HIS A 626 -32.66 4.82 -1.52
C HIS A 626 -33.48 3.71 -2.21
N PRO A 627 -33.05 3.17 -3.37
CA PRO A 627 -33.84 2.18 -4.12
C PRO A 627 -34.15 0.90 -3.35
N GLN A 628 -33.22 0.44 -2.50
CA GLN A 628 -33.36 -0.79 -1.72
C GLN A 628 -33.74 -0.57 -0.25
N LEU A 629 -33.37 0.57 0.33
CA LEU A 629 -33.48 0.81 1.79
C LEU A 629 -34.66 1.74 2.13
N GLY A 630 -35.39 2.22 1.12
CA GLY A 630 -36.47 3.17 1.30
C GLY A 630 -35.95 4.56 1.67
N MET A 631 -36.76 5.31 2.42
CA MET A 631 -36.45 6.69 2.77
C MET A 631 -35.50 6.75 3.98
N LEU A 632 -34.27 7.21 3.76
CA LEU A 632 -33.24 7.36 4.79
C LEU A 632 -33.22 8.79 5.36
N ALA A 633 -33.03 8.88 6.67
CA ALA A 633 -32.88 10.13 7.41
C ALA A 633 -31.44 10.68 7.34
N PRO A 634 -31.25 12.01 7.46
CA PRO A 634 -29.93 12.67 7.39
C PRO A 634 -28.86 12.05 8.28
N VAL A 635 -29.23 11.68 9.52
CA VAL A 635 -28.32 11.10 10.52
C VAL A 635 -27.59 9.85 10.03
N ARG A 636 -28.15 9.14 9.03
CA ARG A 636 -27.53 7.93 8.48
C ARG A 636 -26.47 8.19 7.41
N PHE A 637 -26.42 9.37 6.80
CA PHE A 637 -25.55 9.60 5.62
C PHE A 637 -24.85 10.96 5.60
N ILE A 638 -25.25 11.94 6.40
CA ILE A 638 -24.61 13.28 6.40
C ILE A 638 -23.18 13.22 6.93
N SER A 639 -22.91 12.49 8.01
CA SER A 639 -21.53 12.33 8.53
C SER A 639 -20.60 11.74 7.47
N LEU A 640 -21.05 10.71 6.78
CA LEU A 640 -20.32 10.11 5.66
C LEU A 640 -20.14 11.08 4.49
N ALA A 641 -21.16 11.88 4.18
CA ALA A 641 -21.08 12.90 3.15
C ALA A 641 -20.03 13.97 3.47
N GLU A 642 -19.90 14.36 4.74
CA GLU A 642 -18.88 15.29 5.20
C GLU A 642 -17.49 14.66 5.07
N GLU A 643 -17.25 13.48 5.62
CA GLU A 643 -15.94 12.82 5.58
C GLU A 643 -15.40 12.63 4.15
N THR A 644 -16.29 12.32 3.22
CA THR A 644 -15.95 12.08 1.80
C THR A 644 -15.98 13.35 0.94
N GLY A 645 -16.36 14.50 1.51
CA GLY A 645 -16.51 15.78 0.81
C GLY A 645 -17.73 15.87 -0.13
N LEU A 646 -18.56 14.83 -0.21
CA LEU A 646 -19.80 14.79 -1.00
C LEU A 646 -20.86 15.77 -0.48
N ILE A 647 -20.78 16.19 0.79
CA ILE A 647 -21.69 17.14 1.43
C ILE A 647 -21.79 18.46 0.66
N ASN A 648 -20.72 18.85 -0.02
CA ASN A 648 -20.65 20.04 -0.84
C ASN A 648 -21.65 20.03 -2.01
N GLY A 649 -21.65 18.94 -2.79
CA GLY A 649 -22.57 18.78 -3.92
C GLY A 649 -24.01 18.58 -3.46
N ILE A 650 -24.20 17.88 -2.34
CA ILE A 650 -25.52 17.69 -1.71
C ILE A 650 -26.07 19.03 -1.23
N GLY A 651 -25.26 19.82 -0.53
CA GLY A 651 -25.66 21.11 0.02
C GLY A 651 -26.02 22.13 -1.07
N GLU A 652 -25.27 22.18 -2.17
CA GLU A 652 -25.63 23.00 -3.34
C GLU A 652 -27.01 22.59 -3.89
N TRP A 653 -27.25 21.29 -4.02
CA TRP A 653 -28.54 20.76 -4.47
C TRP A 653 -29.67 21.10 -3.49
N VAL A 654 -29.44 21.01 -2.17
CA VAL A 654 -30.43 21.35 -1.14
C VAL A 654 -30.81 22.82 -1.23
N ILE A 655 -29.84 23.74 -1.23
CA ILE A 655 -30.09 25.19 -1.27
C ILE A 655 -30.87 25.55 -2.54
N ARG A 656 -30.44 25.04 -3.70
CA ARG A 656 -31.13 25.29 -4.98
C ARG A 656 -32.57 24.77 -4.95
N THR A 657 -32.79 23.56 -4.45
CA THR A 657 -34.12 22.93 -4.42
C THR A 657 -35.05 23.62 -3.43
N ALA A 658 -34.55 24.01 -2.26
CA ALA A 658 -35.29 24.78 -1.27
C ALA A 658 -35.69 26.16 -1.82
N CYS A 659 -34.77 26.84 -2.51
CA CYS A 659 -35.04 28.12 -3.17
C CYS A 659 -36.14 28.01 -4.24
N LEU A 660 -36.09 26.98 -5.08
CA LEU A 660 -37.12 26.71 -6.08
C LEU A 660 -38.48 26.40 -5.45
N GLN A 661 -38.50 25.60 -4.39
CA GLN A 661 -39.74 25.24 -3.71
C GLN A 661 -40.37 26.46 -3.01
N ALA A 662 -39.58 27.28 -2.32
CA ALA A 662 -40.05 28.50 -1.68
C ALA A 662 -40.65 29.47 -2.70
N LYS A 663 -40.01 29.60 -3.88
CA LYS A 663 -40.54 30.40 -4.99
C LYS A 663 -41.87 29.84 -5.51
N ALA A 664 -41.97 28.53 -5.67
CA ALA A 664 -43.20 27.88 -6.11
C ALA A 664 -44.37 28.11 -5.13
N TRP A 665 -44.12 28.13 -3.82
CA TRP A 665 -45.15 28.50 -2.84
C TRP A 665 -45.56 29.97 -2.95
N MET A 666 -44.61 30.87 -3.17
CA MET A 666 -44.88 32.29 -3.38
C MET A 666 -45.74 32.53 -4.62
N ASP A 667 -45.43 31.85 -5.73
CA ASP A 667 -46.20 31.92 -6.99
C ASP A 667 -47.60 31.27 -6.83
N ALA A 668 -47.74 30.32 -5.91
CA ALA A 668 -49.01 29.71 -5.53
C ALA A 668 -49.85 30.56 -4.56
N GLY A 669 -49.46 31.81 -4.29
CA GLY A 669 -50.20 32.79 -3.50
C GLY A 669 -49.90 32.79 -2.00
N VAL A 670 -48.90 32.04 -1.54
CA VAL A 670 -48.45 32.09 -0.14
C VAL A 670 -47.44 33.23 0.01
N SER A 671 -47.90 34.35 0.55
CA SER A 671 -47.01 35.46 0.90
C SER A 671 -46.33 35.17 2.25
N HIS A 672 -45.00 35.33 2.30
CA HIS A 672 -44.17 35.26 3.51
C HIS A 672 -44.09 33.90 4.21
N LEU A 673 -43.51 32.89 3.53
CA LEU A 673 -43.10 31.62 4.16
C LEU A 673 -41.59 31.38 3.94
N PRO A 674 -40.72 31.92 4.81
CA PRO A 674 -39.29 31.68 4.74
C PRO A 674 -38.94 30.20 4.88
N VAL A 675 -37.91 29.76 4.17
CA VAL A 675 -37.39 28.40 4.24
C VAL A 675 -36.00 28.41 4.84
N SER A 676 -35.82 27.67 5.94
CA SER A 676 -34.52 27.43 6.56
C SER A 676 -33.83 26.23 5.94
N VAL A 677 -32.51 26.31 5.77
CA VAL A 677 -31.65 25.25 5.25
C VAL A 677 -30.42 25.09 6.15
N ASN A 678 -30.18 23.87 6.61
CA ASN A 678 -28.98 23.50 7.37
C ASN A 678 -27.71 23.59 6.52
N LEU A 679 -26.65 24.15 7.11
CA LEU A 679 -25.34 24.32 6.51
C LEU A 679 -24.28 23.50 7.26
N SER A 680 -23.58 22.63 6.53
CA SER A 680 -22.47 21.88 7.11
C SER A 680 -21.24 22.75 7.39
N THR A 681 -20.41 22.30 8.34
CA THR A 681 -19.13 22.96 8.65
C THR A 681 -18.22 23.08 7.43
N GLN A 682 -18.23 22.06 6.56
CA GLN A 682 -17.36 22.03 5.37
C GLN A 682 -17.79 23.05 4.30
N GLN A 683 -19.09 23.28 4.16
CA GLN A 683 -19.59 24.29 3.23
C GLN A 683 -19.26 25.72 3.73
N LEU A 684 -19.31 25.95 5.05
CA LEU A 684 -19.01 27.25 5.64
C LEU A 684 -17.56 27.70 5.40
N ILE A 685 -16.61 26.76 5.43
CA ILE A 685 -15.18 27.04 5.17
C ILE A 685 -14.82 27.03 3.68
N ARG A 686 -15.78 26.70 2.79
CA ARG A 686 -15.52 26.62 1.35
C ARG A 686 -15.33 28.02 0.74
N PRO A 687 -14.32 28.22 -0.11
CA PRO A 687 -14.20 29.46 -0.86
C PRO A 687 -15.41 29.69 -1.76
N HIS A 688 -15.87 30.95 -1.86
CA HIS A 688 -16.94 31.39 -2.75
C HIS A 688 -18.34 30.77 -2.50
N PHE A 689 -18.61 30.30 -1.28
CA PHE A 689 -19.95 29.81 -0.92
C PHE A 689 -21.04 30.89 -1.04
N ASP A 690 -20.71 32.15 -0.77
CA ASP A 690 -21.56 33.32 -1.01
C ASP A 690 -22.04 33.41 -2.47
N ALA A 691 -21.16 33.10 -3.43
CA ALA A 691 -21.51 33.08 -4.85
C ALA A 691 -22.46 31.93 -5.20
N GLU A 692 -22.35 30.78 -4.54
CA GLU A 692 -23.27 29.64 -4.72
C GLU A 692 -24.68 30.00 -4.26
N VAL A 693 -24.80 30.63 -3.08
CA VAL A 693 -26.08 31.12 -2.56
C VAL A 693 -26.68 32.20 -3.47
N ALA A 694 -25.87 33.16 -3.92
CA ALA A 694 -26.29 34.20 -4.86
C ALA A 694 -26.82 33.61 -6.17
N SER A 695 -26.14 32.59 -6.71
CA SER A 695 -26.56 31.88 -7.92
C SER A 695 -27.90 31.16 -7.70
N ALA A 696 -28.08 30.46 -6.58
CA ALA A 696 -29.32 29.76 -6.26
C ALA A 696 -30.52 30.73 -6.18
N LEU A 697 -30.36 31.86 -5.48
CA LEU A 697 -31.39 32.91 -5.37
C LEU A 697 -31.71 33.54 -6.72
N LYS A 698 -30.68 33.85 -7.52
CA LYS A 698 -30.85 34.44 -8.86
C LYS A 698 -31.60 33.49 -9.80
N ASN A 699 -31.23 32.21 -9.79
CA ASN A 699 -31.81 31.20 -10.68
C ASN A 699 -33.25 30.84 -10.29
N SER A 700 -33.59 30.85 -9.01
CA SER A 700 -34.96 30.64 -8.55
C SER A 700 -35.83 31.90 -8.68
N GLY A 701 -35.25 33.10 -8.66
CA GLY A 701 -35.98 34.35 -8.55
C GLY A 701 -36.64 34.55 -7.17
N LEU A 702 -36.15 33.84 -6.14
CA LEU A 702 -36.61 33.98 -4.77
C LEU A 702 -36.03 35.27 -4.14
N PRO A 703 -36.85 36.11 -3.48
CA PRO A 703 -36.33 37.20 -2.67
C PRO A 703 -35.44 36.68 -1.54
N ALA A 704 -34.24 37.24 -1.38
CA ALA A 704 -33.23 36.73 -0.44
C ALA A 704 -33.73 36.59 1.01
N HIS A 705 -34.64 37.47 1.46
CA HIS A 705 -35.24 37.41 2.81
C HIS A 705 -36.17 36.20 3.05
N SER A 706 -36.48 35.43 2.00
CA SER A 706 -37.26 34.19 2.10
C SER A 706 -36.37 32.96 2.29
N LEU A 707 -35.04 33.11 2.27
CA LEU A 707 -34.08 32.05 2.58
C LEU A 707 -33.43 32.33 3.92
N GLU A 708 -33.35 31.31 4.76
CA GLU A 708 -32.56 31.33 5.98
C GLU A 708 -31.54 30.18 5.96
N LEU A 709 -30.33 30.45 6.43
CA LEU A 709 -29.29 29.45 6.60
C LEU A 709 -29.06 29.20 8.08
N GLU A 710 -29.10 27.92 8.45
CA GLU A 710 -28.89 27.43 9.82
C GLU A 710 -27.46 26.90 9.94
N ILE A 711 -26.72 27.40 10.92
CA ILE A 711 -25.34 27.00 11.21
C ILE A 711 -25.25 26.44 12.62
N THR A 712 -24.64 25.28 12.79
CA THR A 712 -24.45 24.73 14.13
C THR A 712 -23.44 25.58 14.93
N GLU A 713 -23.61 25.61 16.24
CA GLU A 713 -22.68 26.30 17.15
C GLU A 713 -21.22 25.87 16.91
N SER A 714 -20.98 24.57 16.84
CA SER A 714 -19.64 23.99 16.62
C SER A 714 -19.04 24.38 15.26
N ALA A 715 -19.84 24.44 14.19
CA ALA A 715 -19.37 24.85 12.87
C ALA A 715 -18.86 26.29 12.85
N SER A 716 -19.52 27.17 13.62
CA SER A 716 -19.20 28.60 13.66
C SER A 716 -17.86 28.92 14.33
N MET A 717 -17.36 28.02 15.20
CA MET A 717 -16.17 28.25 16.04
C MET A 717 -14.85 27.78 15.41
N ARG A 718 -14.88 27.10 14.26
CA ARG A 718 -13.69 26.51 13.63
C ARG A 718 -12.74 27.55 13.01
N ASP A 719 -13.30 28.59 12.39
CA ASP A 719 -12.59 29.75 11.83
C ASP A 719 -13.48 31.00 12.02
N PRO A 720 -13.51 31.58 13.23
CA PRO A 720 -14.50 32.58 13.61
C PRO A 720 -14.44 33.85 12.76
N GLU A 721 -13.24 34.38 12.50
CA GLU A 721 -13.03 35.61 11.73
C GLU A 721 -13.56 35.50 10.31
N ARG A 722 -13.25 34.39 9.63
CA ARG A 722 -13.72 34.15 8.27
C ARG A 722 -15.22 33.90 8.23
N THR A 723 -15.74 33.14 9.19
CA THR A 723 -17.19 32.91 9.33
C THR A 723 -17.93 34.24 9.53
N VAL A 724 -17.46 35.13 10.42
CA VAL A 724 -18.05 36.46 10.61
C VAL A 724 -18.15 37.22 9.28
N GLN A 725 -17.07 37.23 8.48
CA GLN A 725 -17.05 37.92 7.19
C GLN A 725 -18.07 37.33 6.20
N LEU A 726 -18.10 36.00 6.09
CA LEU A 726 -19.04 35.30 5.21
C LEU A 726 -20.50 35.58 5.62
N LEU A 727 -20.81 35.49 6.91
CA LEU A 727 -22.16 35.76 7.42
C LEU A 727 -22.58 37.21 7.17
N HIS A 728 -21.67 38.18 7.28
CA HIS A 728 -21.95 39.57 6.90
C HIS A 728 -22.24 39.72 5.40
N THR A 729 -21.50 39.02 4.54
CA THR A 729 -21.77 39.02 3.10
C THR A 729 -23.14 38.42 2.78
N LEU A 730 -23.48 37.28 3.39
CA LEU A 730 -24.78 36.62 3.22
C LEU A 730 -25.94 37.50 3.70
N THR A 731 -25.80 38.13 4.87
CA THR A 731 -26.84 39.02 5.40
C THR A 731 -26.96 40.32 4.62
N ALA A 732 -25.87 40.85 4.05
CA ALA A 732 -25.90 41.99 3.14
C ALA A 732 -26.67 41.69 1.83
N MET A 733 -26.70 40.42 1.38
CA MET A 733 -27.58 39.98 0.30
C MET A 733 -29.05 39.92 0.69
N GLY A 734 -29.35 39.93 1.99
CA GLY A 734 -30.71 39.84 2.54
C GLY A 734 -31.10 38.46 3.05
N VAL A 735 -30.17 37.49 3.06
CA VAL A 735 -30.40 36.12 3.58
C VAL A 735 -30.47 36.15 5.12
N GLY A 736 -31.39 35.38 5.70
CA GLY A 736 -31.48 35.18 7.15
C GLY A 736 -30.40 34.21 7.64
N ILE A 737 -29.87 34.43 8.85
CA ILE A 737 -28.95 33.49 9.50
C ILE A 737 -29.49 33.13 10.87
N ALA A 738 -29.51 31.84 11.17
CA ALA A 738 -29.86 31.29 12.46
C ALA A 738 -28.73 30.39 12.99
N ILE A 739 -28.63 30.30 14.31
CA ILE A 739 -27.75 29.35 14.98
C ILE A 739 -28.55 28.14 15.41
N ASP A 740 -28.01 26.97 15.11
CA ASP A 740 -28.59 25.67 15.40
C ASP A 740 -27.79 24.91 16.48
N ASP A 741 -28.43 23.91 17.09
CA ASP A 741 -27.90 23.04 18.16
C ASP A 741 -27.30 23.80 19.37
N PHE A 742 -27.83 24.98 19.70
CA PHE A 742 -27.23 25.84 20.72
C PHE A 742 -27.28 25.23 22.13
N GLY A 743 -26.13 25.19 22.80
CA GLY A 743 -25.98 24.70 24.18
C GLY A 743 -25.35 23.31 24.30
N THR A 744 -25.10 22.64 23.17
CA THR A 744 -24.46 21.30 23.14
C THR A 744 -22.93 21.36 23.21
N GLY A 745 -22.32 22.56 23.15
CA GLY A 745 -20.87 22.78 23.17
C GLY A 745 -20.39 23.89 24.12
N TYR A 746 -19.09 24.22 24.06
CA TYR A 746 -18.50 25.32 24.84
C TYR A 746 -18.82 26.68 24.20
N SER A 747 -19.91 27.31 24.63
CA SER A 747 -20.34 28.59 24.06
C SER A 747 -19.38 29.74 24.36
N ASN A 748 -18.78 30.30 23.32
CA ASN A 748 -18.09 31.58 23.42
C ASN A 748 -19.03 32.73 23.07
N LEU A 749 -19.77 33.20 24.08
CA LEU A 749 -20.73 34.30 24.00
C LEU A 749 -20.16 35.58 23.38
N SER A 750 -18.83 35.77 23.43
CA SER A 750 -18.18 36.93 22.83
C SER A 750 -18.28 36.94 21.30
N TYR A 751 -18.29 35.78 20.64
CA TYR A 751 -18.47 35.65 19.19
C TYR A 751 -19.93 35.70 18.76
N LEU A 752 -20.85 35.16 19.58
CA LEU A 752 -22.28 35.25 19.32
C LEU A 752 -22.73 36.71 19.12
N LYS A 753 -22.17 37.63 19.90
CA LYS A 753 -22.42 39.08 19.77
C LYS A 753 -21.94 39.70 18.45
N ARG A 754 -20.97 39.07 17.79
CA ARG A 754 -20.40 39.52 16.51
C ARG A 754 -21.13 38.94 15.30
N PHE A 755 -21.85 37.83 15.45
CA PHE A 755 -22.56 37.21 14.35
C PHE A 755 -23.84 37.98 13.98
N PRO A 756 -24.13 38.23 12.69
CA PRO A 756 -25.35 38.89 12.26
C PRO A 756 -26.54 37.92 12.23
N VAL A 757 -26.76 37.21 13.34
CA VAL A 757 -27.81 36.19 13.49
C VAL A 757 -29.12 36.82 13.96
N ARG A 758 -30.25 36.25 13.55
CA ARG A 758 -31.60 36.71 13.96
C ARG A 758 -32.32 35.73 14.87
N ARG A 759 -31.99 34.45 14.74
CA ARG A 759 -32.63 33.36 15.47
C ARG A 759 -31.61 32.43 16.10
N LEU A 760 -31.99 31.89 17.24
CA LEU A 760 -31.27 30.86 17.98
C LEU A 760 -32.22 29.68 18.18
N LYS A 761 -31.83 28.50 17.68
CA LYS A 761 -32.57 27.25 17.85
C LYS A 761 -32.00 26.50 19.06
N LEU A 762 -32.88 26.20 20.01
CA LEU A 762 -32.61 25.42 21.21
C LEU A 762 -32.72 23.95 20.86
N ASP A 763 -31.62 23.21 21.07
CA ASP A 763 -31.57 21.78 20.80
C ASP A 763 -32.62 21.00 21.62
N ARG A 764 -33.09 19.89 21.02
CA ARG A 764 -34.06 18.98 21.62
C ARG A 764 -33.66 18.48 23.00
N SER A 765 -32.36 18.33 23.29
CA SER A 765 -31.89 17.84 24.60
C SER A 765 -32.35 18.72 25.76
N PHE A 766 -32.45 20.04 25.57
CA PHE A 766 -32.95 20.97 26.60
C PHE A 766 -34.47 20.95 26.75
N ILE A 767 -35.18 20.56 25.68
CA ILE A 767 -36.65 20.55 25.64
C ILE A 767 -37.24 19.23 26.15
N SER A 768 -36.52 18.12 25.96
CA SER A 768 -37.02 16.77 26.24
C SER A 768 -37.46 16.62 27.69
N ASP A 769 -36.64 17.08 28.64
CA ASP A 769 -36.85 16.94 30.09
C ASP A 769 -37.32 18.24 30.79
N ILE A 770 -37.74 19.26 30.05
CA ILE A 770 -38.16 20.56 30.60
C ILE A 770 -39.32 20.46 31.62
N SER A 771 -40.15 19.42 31.51
CA SER A 771 -41.28 19.17 32.43
C SER A 771 -40.95 18.28 33.63
N THR A 772 -39.80 17.59 33.60
CA THR A 772 -39.40 16.56 34.56
C THR A 772 -38.15 16.95 35.37
N SER A 773 -37.28 17.76 34.79
CA SER A 773 -36.01 18.23 35.36
C SER A 773 -36.07 19.72 35.67
N ALA A 774 -35.97 20.07 36.95
CA ALA A 774 -35.91 21.47 37.39
C ALA A 774 -34.64 22.18 36.86
N THR A 775 -33.55 21.42 36.66
CA THR A 775 -32.29 21.94 36.13
C THR A 775 -32.44 22.32 34.66
N ASP A 776 -33.00 21.45 33.83
CA ASP A 776 -33.16 21.71 32.39
C ASP A 776 -34.21 22.80 32.12
N ALA A 777 -35.24 22.87 32.98
CA ALA A 777 -36.19 23.98 32.98
C ALA A 777 -35.51 25.34 33.27
N ALA A 778 -34.65 25.40 34.29
CA ALA A 778 -33.93 26.62 34.66
C ALA A 778 -32.88 27.01 33.60
N LEU A 779 -32.18 26.04 33.02
CA LEU A 779 -31.24 26.26 31.91
C LEU A 779 -31.96 26.80 30.66
N THR A 780 -33.05 26.15 30.25
CA THR A 780 -33.87 26.58 29.12
C THR A 780 -34.38 28.01 29.31
N GLN A 781 -34.93 28.34 30.48
CA GLN A 781 -35.38 29.69 30.79
C GLN A 781 -34.24 30.72 30.73
N SER A 782 -33.06 30.35 31.22
CA SER A 782 -31.87 31.22 31.20
C SER A 782 -31.37 31.48 29.78
N ILE A 783 -31.34 30.45 28.92
CA ILE A 783 -30.94 30.59 27.51
C ILE A 783 -31.92 31.47 26.75
N ILE A 784 -33.23 31.29 26.96
CA ILE A 784 -34.27 32.15 26.35
C ILE A 784 -34.06 33.62 26.74
N GLY A 785 -33.90 33.90 28.04
CA GLY A 785 -33.68 35.27 28.53
C GLY A 785 -32.39 35.89 27.99
N MET A 786 -31.32 35.10 27.85
CA MET A 786 -30.06 35.55 27.27
C MET A 786 -30.21 35.88 25.77
N ALA A 787 -30.86 35.02 24.99
CA ALA A 787 -31.09 35.24 23.56
C ALA A 787 -31.88 36.53 23.32
N HIS A 788 -32.94 36.77 24.10
CA HIS A 788 -33.71 38.03 24.04
C HIS A 788 -32.87 39.25 24.43
N SER A 789 -31.98 39.11 25.41
CA SER A 789 -31.05 40.19 25.80
C SER A 789 -30.05 40.55 24.69
N LEU A 790 -29.76 39.61 23.79
CA LEU A 790 -28.95 39.81 22.59
C LEU A 790 -29.80 40.25 21.37
N GLY A 791 -31.12 40.39 21.52
CA GLY A 791 -32.04 40.76 20.44
C GLY A 791 -32.35 39.61 19.46
N LEU A 792 -32.09 38.36 19.86
CA LEU A 792 -32.33 37.16 19.06
C LEU A 792 -33.70 36.56 19.40
N ALA A 793 -34.43 36.10 18.39
CA ALA A 793 -35.64 35.32 18.61
C ALA A 793 -35.30 33.84 18.83
N VAL A 794 -36.08 33.15 19.66
CA VAL A 794 -35.78 31.77 20.06
C VAL A 794 -36.74 30.78 19.41
N VAL A 795 -36.17 29.71 18.86
CA VAL A 795 -36.91 28.55 18.33
C VAL A 795 -36.65 27.36 19.25
N ALA A 796 -37.70 26.77 19.81
CA ALA A 796 -37.58 25.52 20.56
C ALA A 796 -37.80 24.31 19.66
N GLU A 797 -36.83 23.42 19.58
CA GLU A 797 -36.88 22.21 18.78
C GLU A 797 -37.32 20.97 19.55
N GLY A 798 -37.85 19.98 18.84
CA GLY A 798 -38.22 18.70 19.44
C GLY A 798 -39.39 18.76 20.41
N VAL A 799 -40.30 19.74 20.27
CA VAL A 799 -41.51 19.80 21.10
C VAL A 799 -42.47 18.68 20.70
N GLU A 800 -42.77 17.78 21.64
CA GLU A 800 -43.55 16.57 21.41
C GLU A 800 -44.89 16.57 22.14
N ASN A 801 -45.00 17.31 23.26
CA ASN A 801 -46.21 17.30 24.08
C ASN A 801 -46.67 18.70 24.54
N VAL A 802 -47.91 18.76 25.04
CA VAL A 802 -48.55 20.01 25.47
C VAL A 802 -47.92 20.63 26.73
N ASN A 803 -47.30 19.83 27.60
CA ASN A 803 -46.68 20.34 28.82
C ASN A 803 -45.41 21.13 28.49
N GLN A 804 -44.56 20.60 27.60
CA GLN A 804 -43.41 21.30 27.02
C GLN A 804 -43.84 22.62 26.39
N LEU A 805 -44.91 22.60 25.58
CA LEU A 805 -45.48 23.81 24.96
C LEU A 805 -45.89 24.86 26.01
N ARG A 806 -46.62 24.47 27.06
CA ARG A 806 -47.06 25.43 28.10
C ARG A 806 -45.87 26.08 28.79
N GLN A 807 -44.84 25.31 29.14
CA GLN A 807 -43.63 25.86 29.77
C GLN A 807 -42.88 26.81 28.84
N LEU A 808 -42.72 26.45 27.56
CA LEU A 808 -42.06 27.32 26.58
C LEU A 808 -42.80 28.63 26.37
N VAL A 809 -44.14 28.61 26.36
CA VAL A 809 -44.96 29.83 26.32
C VAL A 809 -44.77 30.66 27.59
N ALA A 810 -44.75 30.03 28.77
CA ALA A 810 -44.51 30.71 30.05
C ALA A 810 -43.11 31.35 30.12
N TYR A 811 -42.11 30.73 29.52
CA TYR A 811 -40.74 31.26 29.41
C TYR A 811 -40.57 32.30 28.31
N GLY A 812 -41.62 32.58 27.53
CA GLY A 812 -41.61 33.61 26.48
C GLY A 812 -40.93 33.18 25.18
N CYS A 813 -40.83 31.88 24.89
CA CYS A 813 -40.28 31.40 23.62
C CYS A 813 -41.07 31.96 22.42
N ASP A 814 -40.38 32.34 21.34
CA ASP A 814 -41.01 33.01 20.19
C ASP A 814 -41.56 32.01 19.18
N TYR A 815 -40.80 30.96 18.87
CA TYR A 815 -41.15 29.96 17.88
C TYR A 815 -41.05 28.53 18.41
N LEU A 816 -41.82 27.64 17.77
CA LEU A 816 -41.85 26.22 18.07
C LEU A 816 -41.66 25.38 16.80
N GLN A 817 -40.86 24.33 16.94
CA GLN A 817 -40.73 23.27 15.95
C GLN A 817 -40.73 21.91 16.64
N GLY A 818 -41.57 20.98 16.16
CA GLY A 818 -41.63 19.65 16.76
C GLY A 818 -42.85 18.84 16.35
N TYR A 819 -42.84 17.56 16.74
CA TYR A 819 -43.85 16.58 16.35
C TYR A 819 -45.21 16.84 17.00
N TYR A 820 -45.26 17.64 18.07
CA TYR A 820 -46.51 18.09 18.67
C TYR A 820 -47.42 18.79 17.63
N PHE A 821 -46.84 19.64 16.79
CA PHE A 821 -47.60 20.32 15.73
C PHE A 821 -47.66 19.49 14.44
N SER A 822 -46.48 19.12 13.92
CA SER A 822 -46.37 18.29 12.72
C SER A 822 -44.98 17.66 12.61
N PRO A 823 -44.89 16.38 12.19
CA PRO A 823 -43.63 15.84 11.67
C PRO A 823 -43.25 16.56 10.35
N PRO A 824 -42.03 16.33 9.83
CA PRO A 824 -41.65 16.77 8.50
C PRO A 824 -42.56 16.15 7.43
N VAL A 825 -43.07 16.98 6.51
CA VAL A 825 -44.06 16.58 5.49
C VAL A 825 -43.61 16.93 4.08
N ALA A 826 -44.24 16.31 3.09
CA ALA A 826 -44.04 16.67 1.68
C ALA A 826 -44.46 18.13 1.41
N PRO A 827 -43.88 18.80 0.40
CA PRO A 827 -44.14 20.21 0.11
C PRO A 827 -45.62 20.53 -0.16
N GLU A 828 -46.36 19.60 -0.76
CA GLU A 828 -47.79 19.75 -1.06
C GLU A 828 -48.62 19.75 0.23
N SER A 829 -48.25 18.89 1.18
CA SER A 829 -48.91 18.80 2.49
C SER A 829 -48.70 20.06 3.31
N LEU A 830 -47.48 20.63 3.31
CA LEU A 830 -47.21 21.89 4.00
C LEU A 830 -48.04 23.03 3.39
N LEU A 831 -48.08 23.14 2.06
CA LEU A 831 -48.89 24.14 1.37
C LEU A 831 -50.37 24.05 1.74
N ALA A 832 -50.90 22.82 1.84
CA ALA A 832 -52.28 22.59 2.27
C ALA A 832 -52.52 23.06 3.73
N MET A 833 -51.58 22.81 4.64
CA MET A 833 -51.67 23.27 6.04
C MET A 833 -51.70 24.81 6.13
N VAL A 834 -50.84 25.48 5.35
CA VAL A 834 -50.78 26.94 5.30
C VAL A 834 -52.07 27.53 4.74
N ARG A 835 -52.60 26.98 3.63
CA ARG A 835 -53.86 27.44 3.02
C ARG A 835 -55.07 27.21 3.91
N ALA A 836 -55.08 26.12 4.68
CA ALA A 836 -56.15 25.83 5.63
C ALA A 836 -56.10 26.75 6.87
N GLY A 837 -55.06 27.57 7.03
CA GLY A 837 -54.87 28.42 8.21
C GLY A 837 -54.68 27.61 9.49
N ARG A 838 -54.09 26.40 9.39
CA ARG A 838 -53.86 25.51 10.54
C ARG A 838 -53.02 26.24 11.58
N ALA A 839 -53.51 26.31 12.81
CA ALA A 839 -52.92 27.04 13.91
C ALA A 839 -53.17 26.32 15.25
N ILE A 840 -52.32 26.59 16.25
CA ILE A 840 -52.58 26.20 17.65
C ILE A 840 -53.44 27.29 18.30
N ASP A 841 -54.49 26.90 19.02
CA ASP A 841 -55.26 27.84 19.82
C ASP A 841 -54.50 28.24 21.10
N MET A 842 -53.72 29.32 20.99
CA MET A 842 -52.94 29.87 22.10
C MET A 842 -53.80 30.36 23.27
N ARG A 843 -55.09 30.66 23.07
CA ARG A 843 -55.99 31.11 24.15
C ARG A 843 -56.36 29.96 25.08
N SER A 844 -56.51 28.75 24.54
CA SER A 844 -56.80 27.55 25.33
C SER A 844 -55.65 27.14 26.28
N LEU A 845 -54.43 27.60 26.01
CA LEU A 845 -53.22 27.29 26.79
C LEU A 845 -52.98 28.26 27.96
N ALA A 846 -53.55 29.46 27.93
CA ALA A 846 -53.38 30.49 28.96
C ALA A 846 -54.34 30.38 30.16
N VAL A 847 -55.36 29.52 30.09
CA VAL A 847 -56.50 29.53 31.04
C VAL A 847 -56.26 28.73 32.34
N THR A 848 -55.11 28.08 32.52
CA THR A 848 -54.88 27.15 33.65
C THR A 848 -53.94 27.64 34.76
N GLU A 849 -53.75 28.96 34.93
CA GLU A 849 -53.06 29.52 36.12
C GLU A 849 -54.03 29.97 37.24
N ALA A 850 -55.35 29.92 37.03
CA ALA A 850 -56.32 30.43 38.01
C ALA A 850 -56.87 29.39 39.01
N SER A 851 -56.33 28.17 39.09
CA SER A 851 -56.88 27.11 39.96
C SER A 851 -55.87 26.35 40.79
N VAL A 852 -54.80 27.01 41.26
CA VAL A 852 -53.98 26.53 42.40
C VAL A 852 -53.68 27.69 43.35
N SER A 853 -54.71 28.13 44.08
CA SER A 853 -54.54 28.87 45.33
C SER A 853 -55.71 28.59 46.26
N VAL A 854 -55.64 27.48 47.01
CA VAL A 854 -56.09 27.32 48.41
C VAL A 854 -55.21 26.27 49.07
#